data_AF-A0A135T513-F1
#
_entry.id   AF-A0A135T513-F1
#
_cell.length_a   1.000
_cell.length_b   1.000
_cell.length_c   1.000
_cell.angle_alpha   90.00
_cell.angle_beta   90.00
_cell.angle_gamma   90.00
#
_symmetry.space_group_name_H-M   'P 1'
#
loop_
_entity.id
_entity.type
_entity.pdbx_description
1 polymer ?
#
loop_
_entity_poly.entity_id
_entity_poly.type
_entity_poly.pdbx_seq_one_letter_code
_entity_poly.pdbx_strand_id
1 'polypeptide(L)'
;MRFRSQFFGPLSIVGLAIIAAFILGPNYSSWDRPFCTCTDGDSCWPSELQWQDLNASVGGRLIAPVPPASVCHDPNYDEAECAAIREDWVWPEIHESWPGGIQSPYWQNSSCDPFSPVDIPCTLGHSVSYAINVTNAEDVVQGLSFVRRHSLRLAIKNTGHDYMGKSTAKGGLALWTSSLRSIEVLDFASETYTGPAIRMGAGVRGLEAYTAAANKGLRVVGGFCPTVGVAGGYTQGGGHGPLSSQYGLGADQVLEWEVITPSGEHVVATPLQHSDLYWALSGGGPGTYAVVISLTVRAYPDAYIGGATLAFSTAGVAKDDFWNFFKSWQDLLPSLTTAGGTAGYAVTKDAFFIAPITLPGWTKQQVSGLISPLVDRLDELGVQYMLEVTSEPTFLKHYSKHGGPLPRGPYTIHHLFGGRMIPRSIVEENSTALVGAFRSILEDTDAFLGFVALDVKQAPGREPVADNAVLPAWRDTLITVLAQSTWNFSALRADGQRHADEITDVVVPRLRELTLGSGTYMNEGDFQLKTWKEDFYGANYPRLQAIKSKYDPEGLLFGPTGVSSDAWSVDEQGRLCKGWADGLRSTGLVRVAMLRAWATLTARARQAQQLARGYFEISTMTVTPGSSARASGSAPFSTSEPRVPLVPAETQPQRNAKLAGRPGLLSQPNNKIKTVYDIVNWAAETYGDKPALGSGLRAVGLQRTDKILVYAATRQVFPLDSSENPEIDAHHKARNAYEALGLAGLEHSLESTGAKAIFVDHHLCQKVTSAMTNRALPRVEAIVYNDQPSGTCDSGAAWIRGLFELKKTRPGLQILSFSQLCQVGRSKMSEPVQPDREDLCAIYYTSGSTGIPKGVPVKHKAAVAAVTGLDSVIGDYLSPSDSFLAYLPLAHVLEFAFENSCLFWGVKMGYGGARTLFDHVTPSGTLGAGDLHAFQPTFMIGVPAIWERIKKAIFSSVENSSFIDRLAFWSWLKAKQIWAAAGFAGTGGFNGILSSAASEVVGPRLRFAMSGGGPVAESTQNFLTMVMAPLVNGYGLTETMAMGGLMDPGQWQPGSMSIPASIEMKLVDYPDAGYLTSNTPSQGEIWIRGDSVMEGYYDNDDESKSAVAPDGWLRTGDIGQWEPTCSGDDFHFRIIDRKKNLVKTLNGEYIALEKLESIYRSANLVANICIHASPYRAKPTAIVIPSPPALKELVKRHGLDTHCKVSALTRHPLVVHDALMQLQRIAQEAGLASIEVVEAIVLVDDAEWTPQNVSAIIQN
;
A
#
# COMPACT_ATOMS: atom_id res chain seq x y z
N MET A 1 -8.85 -25.16 59.03
CA MET A 1 -10.30 -25.31 59.29
C MET A 1 -11.07 -24.30 58.45
N ARG A 2 -12.11 -24.76 57.75
CA ARG A 2 -13.20 -24.04 57.04
C ARG A 2 -12.89 -23.32 55.72
N PHE A 3 -13.15 -24.08 54.66
CA PHE A 3 -13.59 -23.67 53.32
C PHE A 3 -14.64 -22.55 53.32
N ARG A 4 -14.49 -21.58 52.42
CA ARG A 4 -15.60 -20.86 51.75
C ARG A 4 -15.24 -20.63 50.28
N SER A 5 -15.66 -21.56 49.45
CA SER A 5 -15.96 -21.36 48.03
C SER A 5 -17.41 -20.87 47.91
N GLN A 6 -17.66 -19.82 47.12
CA GLN A 6 -18.91 -19.55 46.39
C GLN A 6 -18.85 -18.14 45.81
N PHE A 7 -18.71 -18.03 44.48
CA PHE A 7 -19.47 -17.14 43.58
C PHE A 7 -18.95 -17.34 42.14
N PHE A 8 -19.22 -18.52 41.57
CA PHE A 8 -19.25 -18.74 40.12
C PHE A 8 -20.53 -19.51 39.81
N GLY A 9 -21.57 -18.76 39.45
CA GLY A 9 -22.87 -19.26 38.98
C GLY A 9 -22.95 -19.37 37.45
N PRO A 10 -24.12 -19.74 36.89
CA PRO A 10 -24.34 -20.72 35.82
C PRO A 10 -24.11 -20.21 34.37
N LEU A 11 -23.07 -19.42 34.12
CA LEU A 11 -22.76 -18.92 32.76
C LEU A 11 -21.93 -19.88 31.90
N SER A 12 -21.30 -20.88 32.49
CA SER A 12 -20.42 -21.82 31.79
C SER A 12 -21.17 -22.91 30.99
N ILE A 13 -22.44 -23.17 31.32
CA ILE A 13 -23.23 -24.26 30.72
C ILE A 13 -23.91 -23.82 29.41
N VAL A 14 -24.29 -22.54 29.30
CA VAL A 14 -24.87 -21.97 28.06
C VAL A 14 -23.83 -21.90 26.93
N GLY A 15 -22.57 -21.58 27.27
CA GLY A 15 -21.45 -21.58 26.33
C GLY A 15 -21.13 -22.97 25.75
N LEU A 16 -21.24 -24.02 26.57
CA LEU A 16 -21.00 -25.41 26.14
C LEU A 16 -22.15 -26.00 25.31
N ALA A 17 -23.39 -25.58 25.53
CA ALA A 17 -24.55 -26.04 24.76
C ALA A 17 -24.59 -25.48 23.32
N ILE A 18 -24.07 -24.26 23.11
CA ILE A 18 -23.91 -23.66 21.78
C ILE A 18 -22.83 -24.40 20.98
N ILE A 19 -21.77 -24.86 21.66
CA ILE A 19 -20.68 -25.65 21.06
C ILE A 19 -21.17 -27.00 20.53
N ALA A 20 -22.09 -27.67 21.22
CA ALA A 20 -22.61 -28.98 20.80
C ALA A 20 -23.57 -28.93 19.58
N ALA A 21 -24.26 -27.81 19.35
CA ALA A 21 -25.22 -27.67 18.25
C ALA A 21 -24.54 -27.45 16.88
N PHE A 22 -23.27 -27.02 16.85
CA PHE A 22 -22.50 -26.80 15.62
C PHE A 22 -21.71 -28.03 15.14
N ILE A 23 -21.61 -29.09 15.94
CA ILE A 23 -20.74 -30.25 15.69
C ILE A 23 -21.39 -31.34 14.79
N LEU A 24 -22.69 -31.26 14.48
CA LEU A 24 -23.43 -32.34 13.78
C LEU A 24 -24.10 -31.95 12.45
N GLY A 25 -23.50 -31.04 11.67
CA GLY A 25 -23.90 -30.79 10.27
C GLY A 25 -23.14 -31.71 9.29
N PRO A 26 -23.77 -32.23 8.22
CA PRO A 26 -23.16 -33.23 7.33
C PRO A 26 -21.95 -32.66 6.57
N ASN A 27 -20.94 -33.51 6.40
CA ASN A 27 -19.76 -33.29 5.56
C ASN A 27 -20.17 -32.81 4.15
N TYR A 28 -19.81 -31.57 3.82
CA TYR A 28 -19.77 -31.07 2.44
C TYR A 28 -18.32 -30.72 2.09
N SER A 29 -17.62 -31.66 1.47
CA SER A 29 -16.30 -31.45 0.85
C SER A 29 -16.48 -31.00 -0.61
N SER A 30 -16.68 -29.70 -0.81
CA SER A 30 -16.45 -28.99 -2.09
C SER A 30 -16.87 -27.51 -1.92
N TRP A 31 -15.99 -26.65 -1.41
CA TRP A 31 -16.25 -25.20 -1.45
C TRP A 31 -14.98 -24.44 -1.82
N ASP A 32 -14.97 -24.01 -3.09
CA ASP A 32 -14.36 -22.78 -3.56
C ASP A 32 -14.49 -21.65 -2.52
N ARG A 33 -13.55 -20.69 -2.53
CA ARG A 33 -13.61 -19.48 -1.69
C ARG A 33 -15.03 -18.88 -1.79
N PRO A 34 -15.90 -19.00 -0.75
CA PRO A 34 -17.35 -18.86 -0.93
C PRO A 34 -17.84 -17.43 -1.22
N PHE A 35 -16.91 -16.48 -1.37
CA PHE A 35 -17.18 -15.06 -1.56
C PHE A 35 -16.39 -14.44 -2.72
N CYS A 36 -15.80 -15.27 -3.61
CA CYS A 36 -15.13 -14.81 -4.82
C CYS A 36 -15.95 -15.17 -6.07
N THR A 37 -15.82 -14.37 -7.13
CA THR A 37 -16.36 -14.72 -8.44
C THR A 37 -15.60 -15.89 -9.05
N CYS A 38 -16.32 -16.77 -9.71
CA CYS A 38 -15.77 -17.90 -10.44
C CYS A 38 -15.08 -17.45 -11.74
N THR A 39 -13.95 -18.06 -12.09
CA THR A 39 -13.23 -17.82 -13.36
C THR A 39 -12.92 -19.14 -14.06
N ASP A 40 -12.53 -19.06 -15.33
CA ASP A 40 -12.08 -20.22 -16.12
C ASP A 40 -10.95 -20.98 -15.40
N GLY A 41 -11.09 -22.30 -15.31
CA GLY A 41 -10.23 -23.21 -14.52
C GLY A 41 -10.71 -23.51 -13.09
N ASP A 42 -11.66 -22.74 -12.54
CA ASP A 42 -12.26 -23.05 -11.22
C ASP A 42 -13.31 -24.17 -11.32
N SER A 43 -13.52 -24.92 -10.23
CA SER A 43 -14.48 -26.02 -10.21
C SER A 43 -15.94 -25.59 -10.35
N CYS A 44 -16.23 -24.35 -9.98
CA CYS A 44 -17.52 -23.70 -10.14
C CYS A 44 -17.80 -23.19 -11.57
N TRP A 45 -16.79 -23.22 -12.47
CA TRP A 45 -16.92 -22.64 -13.81
C TRP A 45 -17.99 -23.41 -14.60
N PRO A 46 -18.92 -22.72 -15.30
CA PRO A 46 -19.97 -23.42 -16.01
C PRO A 46 -19.38 -24.36 -17.05
N SER A 47 -19.89 -25.60 -17.06
CA SER A 47 -19.58 -26.59 -18.08
C SER A 47 -20.06 -26.13 -19.47
N GLU A 48 -19.50 -26.73 -20.52
CA GLU A 48 -19.89 -26.44 -21.90
C GLU A 48 -21.41 -26.60 -22.12
N LEU A 49 -22.03 -27.63 -21.53
CA LEU A 49 -23.48 -27.83 -21.59
C LEU A 49 -24.25 -26.68 -20.94
N GLN A 50 -23.77 -26.15 -19.80
CA GLN A 50 -24.41 -25.02 -19.12
C GLN A 50 -24.28 -23.72 -19.94
N TRP A 51 -23.16 -23.52 -20.64
CA TRP A 51 -23.02 -22.41 -21.60
C TRP A 51 -23.93 -22.60 -22.82
N GLN A 52 -24.09 -23.83 -23.32
CA GLN A 52 -25.03 -24.14 -24.41
C GLN A 52 -26.49 -23.91 -23.98
N ASP A 53 -26.86 -24.25 -22.75
CA ASP A 53 -28.19 -23.99 -22.18
C ASP A 53 -28.47 -22.49 -22.09
N LEU A 54 -27.50 -21.70 -21.63
CA LEU A 54 -27.60 -20.23 -21.66
C LEU A 54 -27.75 -19.74 -23.10
N ASN A 55 -26.94 -20.24 -24.03
CA ASN A 55 -27.04 -19.85 -25.43
C ASN A 55 -28.43 -20.13 -26.01
N ALA A 56 -29.01 -21.29 -25.69
CA ALA A 56 -30.37 -21.63 -26.10
C ALA A 56 -31.42 -20.70 -25.46
N SER A 57 -31.27 -20.34 -24.17
CA SER A 57 -32.21 -19.46 -23.48
C SER A 57 -32.18 -18.02 -24.01
N VAL A 58 -31.02 -17.55 -24.49
CA VAL A 58 -30.88 -16.26 -25.20
C VAL A 58 -31.00 -16.40 -26.71
N GLY A 59 -31.57 -17.50 -27.22
CA GLY A 59 -31.87 -17.68 -28.65
C GLY A 59 -30.67 -17.59 -29.59
N GLY A 60 -29.54 -18.18 -29.20
CA GLY A 60 -28.31 -18.24 -30.01
C GLY A 60 -27.42 -16.99 -29.92
N ARG A 61 -27.68 -16.07 -28.98
CA ARG A 61 -26.99 -14.77 -28.86
C ARG A 61 -25.80 -14.76 -27.90
N LEU A 62 -25.35 -15.91 -27.40
CA LEU A 62 -24.12 -16.01 -26.61
C LEU A 62 -22.91 -16.08 -27.54
N ILE A 63 -21.90 -15.26 -27.29
CA ILE A 63 -20.69 -15.12 -28.09
C ILE A 63 -19.48 -15.39 -27.20
N ALA A 64 -18.56 -16.25 -27.65
CA ALA A 64 -17.20 -16.31 -27.11
C ALA A 64 -16.33 -15.33 -27.92
N PRO A 65 -15.96 -14.16 -27.39
CA PRO A 65 -15.25 -13.15 -28.15
C PRO A 65 -13.83 -13.61 -28.50
N VAL A 66 -13.45 -13.45 -29.77
CA VAL A 66 -12.06 -13.62 -30.24
C VAL A 66 -11.48 -12.22 -30.46
N PRO A 67 -10.32 -11.85 -29.87
CA PRO A 67 -9.70 -10.55 -30.10
C PRO A 67 -9.37 -10.33 -31.59
N PRO A 68 -9.73 -9.17 -32.19
CA PRO A 68 -9.39 -8.87 -33.59
C PRO A 68 -7.88 -8.93 -33.87
N ALA A 69 -7.05 -8.58 -32.89
CA ALA A 69 -5.60 -8.65 -32.98
C ALA A 69 -5.04 -10.08 -32.89
N SER A 70 -5.85 -11.14 -32.78
CA SER A 70 -5.33 -12.52 -32.76
C SER A 70 -4.55 -12.88 -34.03
N VAL A 71 -4.85 -12.21 -35.15
CA VAL A 71 -4.15 -12.36 -36.43
C VAL A 71 -2.75 -11.75 -36.42
N CYS A 72 -2.38 -11.02 -35.37
CA CYS A 72 -1.03 -10.52 -35.14
C CYS A 72 -0.15 -11.49 -34.34
N HIS A 73 -0.69 -12.63 -33.92
CA HIS A 73 -0.02 -13.56 -33.00
C HIS A 73 -0.10 -15.01 -33.50
N ASP A 74 0.93 -15.80 -33.17
CA ASP A 74 0.87 -17.24 -33.39
C ASP A 74 -0.25 -17.90 -32.56
N PRO A 75 -0.92 -18.93 -33.09
CA PRO A 75 -0.69 -19.60 -34.39
C PRO A 75 -1.48 -18.98 -35.57
N ASN A 76 -2.21 -17.90 -35.36
CA ASN A 76 -3.14 -17.33 -36.35
C ASN A 76 -2.52 -16.19 -37.16
N TYR A 77 -1.19 -16.05 -37.13
CA TYR A 77 -0.49 -14.89 -37.67
C TYR A 77 -0.72 -14.74 -39.19
N ASP A 78 -1.24 -13.57 -39.58
CA ASP A 78 -1.37 -13.09 -40.95
C ASP A 78 -0.92 -11.61 -40.97
N GLU A 79 0.21 -11.32 -41.62
CA GLU A 79 0.77 -9.97 -41.63
C GLU A 79 -0.14 -8.96 -42.37
N ALA A 80 -0.88 -9.39 -43.39
CA ALA A 80 -1.75 -8.48 -44.14
C ALA A 80 -2.96 -8.08 -43.31
N GLU A 81 -3.59 -9.03 -42.61
CA GLU A 81 -4.67 -8.73 -41.68
C GLU A 81 -4.15 -7.95 -40.47
N CYS A 82 -2.99 -8.33 -39.91
CA CYS A 82 -2.38 -7.64 -38.79
C CYS A 82 -2.05 -6.17 -39.11
N ALA A 83 -1.50 -5.88 -40.30
CA ALA A 83 -1.24 -4.52 -40.72
C ALA A 83 -2.51 -3.66 -40.79
N ALA A 84 -3.62 -4.22 -41.30
CA ALA A 84 -4.91 -3.53 -41.30
C ALA A 84 -5.42 -3.27 -39.86
N ILE A 85 -5.27 -4.23 -38.96
CA ILE A 85 -5.63 -4.07 -37.54
C ILE A 85 -4.80 -2.95 -36.89
N ARG A 86 -3.48 -2.87 -37.15
CA ARG A 86 -2.61 -1.82 -36.59
C ARG A 86 -3.05 -0.42 -37.00
N GLU A 87 -3.47 -0.24 -38.26
CA GLU A 87 -3.97 1.05 -38.76
C GLU A 87 -5.29 1.46 -38.09
N ASP A 88 -6.20 0.50 -37.86
CA ASP A 88 -7.51 0.75 -37.25
C ASP A 88 -7.49 0.77 -35.71
N TRP A 89 -6.42 0.28 -35.05
CA TRP A 89 -6.39 0.03 -33.60
C TRP A 89 -6.65 1.26 -32.73
N VAL A 90 -6.18 2.43 -33.17
CA VAL A 90 -6.31 3.70 -32.43
C VAL A 90 -7.71 4.29 -32.51
N TRP A 91 -8.60 3.70 -33.32
CA TRP A 91 -9.96 4.18 -33.55
C TRP A 91 -11.01 3.42 -32.73
N PRO A 92 -12.05 4.10 -32.21
CA PRO A 92 -13.06 3.46 -31.36
C PRO A 92 -13.82 2.28 -32.01
N GLU A 93 -14.01 2.30 -33.33
CA GLU A 93 -14.95 1.43 -34.05
C GLU A 93 -14.56 -0.06 -33.98
N ILE A 94 -13.27 -0.37 -34.06
CA ILE A 94 -12.76 -1.75 -33.99
C ILE A 94 -13.02 -2.36 -32.60
N HIS A 95 -12.92 -1.55 -31.54
CA HIS A 95 -13.17 -1.96 -30.16
C HIS A 95 -14.66 -2.00 -29.82
N GLU A 96 -15.44 -1.14 -30.46
CA GLU A 96 -16.89 -1.07 -30.24
C GLU A 96 -17.61 -2.26 -30.88
N SER A 97 -17.25 -2.59 -32.12
CA SER A 97 -17.85 -3.69 -32.90
C SER A 97 -17.53 -5.07 -32.31
N TRP A 98 -16.48 -5.17 -31.49
CA TRP A 98 -16.08 -6.40 -30.83
C TRP A 98 -16.76 -6.53 -29.45
N PRO A 99 -17.50 -7.62 -29.13
CA PRO A 99 -18.14 -7.78 -27.83
C PRO A 99 -17.18 -7.70 -26.63
N GLY A 100 -15.93 -8.14 -26.79
CA GLY A 100 -14.89 -8.09 -25.77
C GLY A 100 -14.04 -6.81 -25.76
N GLY A 101 -14.29 -5.86 -26.67
CA GLY A 101 -13.40 -4.71 -26.86
C GLY A 101 -13.38 -3.69 -25.74
N ILE A 102 -12.20 -3.10 -25.54
CA ILE A 102 -11.88 -2.15 -24.47
C ILE A 102 -11.19 -0.97 -25.14
N GLN A 103 -11.75 0.24 -25.04
CA GLN A 103 -11.10 1.40 -25.66
C GLN A 103 -9.95 1.95 -24.82
N SER A 104 -10.02 1.84 -23.49
CA SER A 104 -8.93 2.32 -22.63
C SER A 104 -7.66 1.47 -22.81
N PRO A 105 -6.53 2.05 -23.26
CA PRO A 105 -5.31 1.29 -23.53
C PRO A 105 -4.72 0.69 -22.25
N TYR A 106 -4.89 1.36 -21.11
CA TYR A 106 -4.51 0.83 -19.80
C TYR A 106 -5.19 -0.51 -19.50
N TRP A 107 -6.51 -0.56 -19.77
CA TRP A 107 -7.33 -1.74 -19.47
C TRP A 107 -7.24 -2.83 -20.53
N GLN A 108 -6.81 -2.54 -21.76
CA GLN A 108 -6.42 -3.56 -22.75
C GLN A 108 -5.27 -4.44 -22.26
N ASN A 109 -4.45 -3.92 -21.34
CA ASN A 109 -3.46 -4.68 -20.59
C ASN A 109 -2.38 -5.34 -21.48
N SER A 110 -2.16 -4.84 -22.71
CA SER A 110 -1.28 -5.42 -23.73
C SER A 110 -1.45 -6.93 -23.92
N SER A 111 -2.66 -7.44 -23.71
CA SER A 111 -2.94 -8.88 -23.60
C SER A 111 -3.08 -9.59 -24.95
N CYS A 112 -3.50 -8.85 -25.97
CA CYS A 112 -3.51 -9.23 -27.37
C CYS A 112 -3.39 -7.94 -28.19
N ASP A 113 -2.16 -7.44 -28.25
CA ASP A 113 -1.83 -6.11 -28.76
C ASP A 113 -1.16 -6.25 -30.13
N PRO A 114 -1.71 -5.63 -31.20
CA PRO A 114 -1.21 -5.81 -32.56
C PRO A 114 0.20 -5.24 -32.78
N PHE A 115 0.74 -4.50 -31.82
CA PHE A 115 2.09 -3.93 -31.83
C PHE A 115 3.12 -4.79 -31.06
N SER A 116 2.67 -5.83 -30.36
CA SER A 116 3.56 -6.75 -29.65
C SER A 116 4.16 -7.83 -30.58
N PRO A 117 5.28 -8.46 -30.20
CA PRO A 117 5.90 -9.51 -31.02
C PRO A 117 4.94 -10.67 -31.31
N VAL A 118 5.10 -11.27 -32.50
CA VAL A 118 4.21 -12.34 -33.02
C VAL A 118 4.16 -13.58 -32.10
N ASP A 119 5.27 -13.87 -31.42
CA ASP A 119 5.42 -15.03 -30.52
C ASP A 119 4.82 -14.81 -29.13
N ILE A 120 4.37 -13.59 -28.80
CA ILE A 120 3.61 -13.33 -27.58
C ILE A 120 2.19 -13.89 -27.75
N PRO A 121 1.73 -14.81 -26.87
CA PRO A 121 0.39 -15.36 -27.00
C PRO A 121 -0.71 -14.30 -26.84
N CYS A 122 -1.62 -14.25 -27.81
CA CYS A 122 -2.85 -13.47 -27.71
C CYS A 122 -3.76 -14.07 -26.63
N THR A 123 -4.03 -13.31 -25.57
CA THR A 123 -4.94 -13.68 -24.48
C THR A 123 -6.05 -12.65 -24.30
N LEU A 124 -7.15 -13.03 -23.63
CA LEU A 124 -8.27 -12.12 -23.38
C LEU A 124 -7.95 -11.01 -22.35
N GLY A 125 -6.94 -11.20 -21.50
CA GLY A 125 -6.53 -10.21 -20.48
C GLY A 125 -7.68 -9.80 -19.56
N HIS A 126 -8.07 -8.52 -19.62
CA HIS A 126 -9.18 -7.96 -18.84
C HIS A 126 -10.55 -8.05 -19.54
N SER A 127 -10.59 -8.61 -20.74
CA SER A 127 -11.83 -8.86 -21.48
C SER A 127 -12.65 -10.00 -20.86
N VAL A 128 -13.88 -10.14 -21.33
CA VAL A 128 -14.82 -11.17 -20.89
C VAL A 128 -14.60 -12.48 -21.62
N SER A 129 -14.91 -13.60 -20.97
CA SER A 129 -14.86 -14.94 -21.60
C SER A 129 -16.06 -15.20 -22.49
N TYR A 130 -17.22 -14.62 -22.14
CA TYR A 130 -18.44 -14.70 -22.93
C TYR A 130 -19.16 -13.35 -22.93
N ALA A 131 -19.95 -13.09 -23.97
CA ALA A 131 -20.83 -11.93 -24.06
C ALA A 131 -22.21 -12.35 -24.60
N ILE A 132 -23.27 -11.87 -23.99
CA ILE A 132 -24.62 -11.96 -24.57
C ILE A 132 -24.83 -10.72 -25.43
N ASN A 133 -25.10 -10.91 -26.72
CA ASN A 133 -25.57 -9.82 -27.57
C ASN A 133 -27.04 -9.51 -27.22
N VAL A 134 -27.26 -8.49 -26.40
CA VAL A 134 -28.58 -8.18 -25.86
C VAL A 134 -29.44 -7.51 -26.93
N THR A 135 -30.59 -8.12 -27.23
CA THR A 135 -31.57 -7.58 -28.19
C THR A 135 -32.90 -7.21 -27.54
N ASN A 136 -33.16 -7.69 -26.32
CA ASN A 136 -34.37 -7.43 -25.56
C ASN A 136 -34.13 -7.63 -24.04
N ALA A 137 -35.13 -7.29 -23.24
CA ALA A 137 -35.10 -7.41 -21.77
C ALA A 137 -34.85 -8.85 -21.27
N GLU A 138 -35.40 -9.87 -21.95
CA GLU A 138 -35.28 -11.26 -21.52
C GLU A 138 -33.82 -11.76 -21.57
N ASP A 139 -33.05 -11.33 -22.58
CA ASP A 139 -31.62 -11.64 -22.68
C ASP A 139 -30.85 -11.21 -21.42
N VAL A 140 -31.19 -10.05 -20.88
CA VAL A 140 -30.61 -9.50 -19.66
C VAL A 140 -31.05 -10.31 -18.44
N VAL A 141 -32.33 -10.64 -18.32
CA VAL A 141 -32.87 -11.45 -17.21
C VAL A 141 -32.18 -12.82 -17.17
N GLN A 142 -32.04 -13.48 -18.33
CA GLN A 142 -31.35 -14.75 -18.46
C GLN A 142 -29.87 -14.63 -18.07
N GLY A 143 -29.17 -13.61 -18.56
CA GLY A 143 -27.78 -13.34 -18.21
C GLY A 143 -27.58 -13.08 -16.71
N LEU A 144 -28.37 -12.21 -16.09
CA LEU A 144 -28.30 -11.94 -14.64
C LEU A 144 -28.61 -13.19 -13.81
N SER A 145 -29.60 -13.98 -14.21
CA SER A 145 -29.91 -15.25 -13.55
C SER A 145 -28.74 -16.23 -13.65
N PHE A 146 -28.06 -16.29 -14.79
CA PHE A 146 -26.93 -17.18 -15.00
C PHE A 146 -25.71 -16.75 -14.17
N VAL A 147 -25.36 -15.47 -14.20
CA VAL A 147 -24.26 -14.91 -13.42
C VAL A 147 -24.47 -15.16 -11.93
N ARG A 148 -25.69 -14.95 -11.41
CA ARG A 148 -26.00 -15.22 -9.99
C ARG A 148 -25.87 -16.71 -9.65
N ARG A 149 -26.35 -17.59 -10.52
CA ARG A 149 -26.33 -19.05 -10.29
C ARG A 149 -24.90 -19.61 -10.25
N HIS A 150 -24.01 -19.02 -11.04
CA HIS A 150 -22.63 -19.50 -11.22
C HIS A 150 -21.58 -18.58 -10.59
N SER A 151 -22.01 -17.57 -9.82
CA SER A 151 -21.15 -16.58 -9.17
C SER A 151 -20.12 -15.96 -10.12
N LEU A 152 -20.52 -15.60 -11.34
CA LEU A 152 -19.61 -15.03 -12.34
C LEU A 152 -19.39 -13.54 -12.12
N ARG A 153 -18.25 -13.02 -12.59
CA ARG A 153 -18.06 -11.57 -12.73
C ARG A 153 -18.89 -11.07 -13.92
N LEU A 154 -19.67 -10.01 -13.72
CA LEU A 154 -20.48 -9.40 -14.77
C LEU A 154 -19.86 -8.08 -15.24
N ALA A 155 -19.87 -7.86 -16.56
CA ALA A 155 -19.68 -6.54 -17.15
C ALA A 155 -20.96 -6.11 -17.88
N ILE A 156 -21.27 -4.81 -17.82
CA ILE A 156 -22.27 -4.22 -18.72
C ILE A 156 -21.50 -3.37 -19.72
N LYS A 157 -21.47 -3.83 -20.97
CA LYS A 157 -20.76 -3.13 -22.04
C LYS A 157 -21.77 -2.55 -23.02
N ASN A 158 -21.69 -1.24 -23.22
CA ASN A 158 -22.32 -0.59 -24.37
C ASN A 158 -21.29 -0.50 -25.51
N THR A 159 -20.52 0.60 -25.54
CA THR A 159 -19.54 0.87 -26.60
C THR A 159 -18.10 0.48 -26.25
N GLY A 160 -17.81 0.27 -24.96
CA GLY A 160 -16.44 0.04 -24.47
C GLY A 160 -15.61 1.31 -24.28
N HIS A 161 -16.22 2.49 -24.39
CA HIS A 161 -15.60 3.83 -24.29
C HIS A 161 -15.19 4.22 -22.84
N ASP A 162 -15.45 3.38 -21.86
CA ASP A 162 -15.15 3.68 -20.45
C ASP A 162 -13.63 3.72 -20.22
N TYR A 163 -13.13 4.84 -19.67
CA TYR A 163 -11.71 5.05 -19.43
C TYR A 163 -11.18 4.32 -18.17
N MET A 164 -12.08 3.90 -17.27
CA MET A 164 -11.78 3.41 -15.91
C MET A 164 -11.95 1.89 -15.76
N GLY A 165 -12.24 1.16 -16.84
CA GLY A 165 -12.42 -0.29 -16.81
C GLY A 165 -13.78 -0.78 -16.29
N LYS A 166 -14.78 0.09 -16.11
CA LYS A 166 -16.12 -0.25 -15.57
C LYS A 166 -16.95 -1.12 -16.51
N SER A 167 -16.58 -1.20 -17.79
CA SER A 167 -17.23 -2.05 -18.79
C SER A 167 -16.48 -3.36 -19.06
N THR A 168 -15.57 -3.76 -18.16
CA THR A 168 -14.70 -4.93 -18.33
C THR A 168 -14.87 -5.95 -17.20
N ALA A 169 -14.74 -7.23 -17.53
CA ALA A 169 -14.80 -8.31 -16.54
C ALA A 169 -13.91 -9.50 -16.95
N LYS A 170 -12.65 -9.48 -16.48
CA LYS A 170 -11.73 -10.61 -16.65
C LYS A 170 -12.40 -11.93 -16.24
N GLY A 171 -12.40 -12.91 -17.16
CA GLY A 171 -12.95 -14.23 -16.90
C GLY A 171 -14.47 -14.26 -16.70
N GLY A 172 -15.19 -13.19 -17.05
CA GLY A 172 -16.61 -12.99 -16.74
C GLY A 172 -17.55 -13.12 -17.94
N LEU A 173 -18.80 -12.68 -17.73
CA LEU A 173 -19.84 -12.55 -18.74
C LEU A 173 -20.15 -11.06 -18.99
N ALA A 174 -20.16 -10.62 -20.24
CA ALA A 174 -20.69 -9.31 -20.60
C ALA A 174 -22.18 -9.39 -20.99
N LEU A 175 -22.96 -8.42 -20.53
CA LEU A 175 -24.21 -8.01 -21.17
C LEU A 175 -23.87 -6.91 -22.18
N TRP A 176 -23.84 -7.25 -23.47
CA TRP A 176 -23.47 -6.33 -24.53
C TRP A 176 -24.71 -5.67 -25.12
N THR A 177 -24.94 -4.40 -24.76
CA THR A 177 -26.18 -3.66 -25.07
C THR A 177 -26.14 -2.87 -26.38
N SER A 178 -25.05 -2.96 -27.16
CA SER A 178 -24.86 -2.16 -28.39
C SER A 178 -25.94 -2.39 -29.46
N SER A 179 -26.61 -3.54 -29.44
CA SER A 179 -27.69 -3.87 -30.39
C SER A 179 -29.05 -3.27 -30.05
N LEU A 180 -29.24 -2.71 -28.85
CA LEU A 180 -30.48 -2.02 -28.45
C LEU A 180 -30.54 -0.62 -29.08
N ARG A 181 -30.77 -0.54 -30.40
CA ARG A 181 -30.70 0.71 -31.19
C ARG A 181 -32.04 1.31 -31.59
N SER A 182 -33.13 0.98 -30.91
CA SER A 182 -34.43 1.60 -31.17
C SER A 182 -34.40 3.10 -30.88
N ILE A 183 -34.98 3.90 -31.78
CA ILE A 183 -35.15 5.35 -31.58
C ILE A 183 -36.59 5.72 -31.94
N GLU A 184 -37.29 6.36 -31.01
CA GLU A 184 -38.67 6.82 -31.16
C GLU A 184 -38.78 8.28 -30.73
N VAL A 185 -39.29 9.15 -31.61
CA VAL A 185 -39.58 10.56 -31.27
C VAL A 185 -41.04 10.67 -30.87
N LEU A 186 -41.30 11.29 -29.72
CA LEU A 186 -42.58 11.27 -29.01
C LEU A 186 -43.07 12.70 -28.73
N ASP A 187 -44.38 12.89 -28.78
CA ASP A 187 -45.05 13.98 -28.06
C ASP A 187 -45.35 13.49 -26.64
N PHE A 188 -44.44 13.73 -25.71
CA PHE A 188 -44.48 13.15 -24.37
C PHE A 188 -45.29 14.01 -23.41
N ALA A 189 -46.08 13.36 -22.56
CA ALA A 189 -46.86 14.02 -21.51
C ALA A 189 -46.84 13.18 -20.22
N SER A 190 -46.39 13.80 -19.13
CA SER A 190 -46.45 13.30 -17.76
C SER A 190 -46.77 14.45 -16.80
N GLU A 191 -46.90 14.16 -15.51
CA GLU A 191 -47.08 15.20 -14.48
C GLU A 191 -45.87 16.15 -14.36
N THR A 192 -44.67 15.70 -14.75
CA THR A 192 -43.43 16.47 -14.61
C THR A 192 -42.96 17.15 -15.89
N TYR A 193 -43.44 16.72 -17.06
CA TYR A 193 -43.02 17.27 -18.35
C TYR A 193 -44.09 17.09 -19.43
N THR A 194 -44.27 18.10 -20.27
CA THR A 194 -45.05 18.00 -21.52
C THR A 194 -44.27 18.66 -22.64
N GLY A 195 -44.00 17.92 -23.72
CA GLY A 195 -43.23 18.42 -24.85
C GLY A 195 -42.60 17.30 -25.68
N PRO A 196 -41.85 17.66 -26.73
CA PRO A 196 -41.16 16.67 -27.56
C PRO A 196 -40.10 15.92 -26.77
N ALA A 197 -40.04 14.61 -26.94
CA ALA A 197 -39.07 13.74 -26.32
C ALA A 197 -38.52 12.71 -27.31
N ILE A 198 -37.41 12.07 -26.96
CA ILE A 198 -36.85 10.96 -27.72
C ILE A 198 -36.59 9.79 -26.77
N ARG A 199 -37.16 8.64 -27.11
CA ARG A 199 -36.87 7.36 -26.46
C ARG A 199 -35.79 6.63 -27.26
N MET A 200 -34.74 6.23 -26.57
CA MET A 200 -33.54 5.65 -27.16
C MET A 200 -33.18 4.37 -26.42
N GLY A 201 -32.96 3.29 -27.19
CA GLY A 201 -32.41 2.06 -26.64
C GLY A 201 -30.98 2.27 -26.13
N ALA A 202 -30.53 1.37 -25.24
CA ALA A 202 -29.24 1.48 -24.56
C ALA A 202 -28.03 1.58 -25.51
N GLY A 203 -28.12 1.01 -26.71
CA GLY A 203 -27.07 0.97 -27.72
C GLY A 203 -27.01 2.18 -28.66
N VAL A 204 -27.93 3.14 -28.53
CA VAL A 204 -27.98 4.34 -29.40
C VAL A 204 -26.78 5.26 -29.14
N ARG A 205 -26.09 5.62 -30.22
CA ARG A 205 -24.93 6.53 -30.21
C ARG A 205 -25.33 7.99 -30.38
N GLY A 206 -24.41 8.90 -30.04
CA GLY A 206 -24.60 10.36 -30.17
C GLY A 206 -25.06 10.78 -31.56
N LEU A 207 -24.32 10.37 -32.60
CA LEU A 207 -24.65 10.74 -33.98
C LEU A 207 -26.03 10.24 -34.43
N GLU A 208 -26.43 9.04 -34.01
CA GLU A 208 -27.73 8.45 -34.32
C GLU A 208 -28.85 9.26 -33.67
N ALA A 209 -28.68 9.63 -32.40
CA ALA A 209 -29.62 10.48 -31.66
C ALA A 209 -29.76 11.87 -32.31
N TYR A 210 -28.66 12.52 -32.70
CA TYR A 210 -28.69 13.82 -33.37
C TYR A 210 -29.39 13.75 -34.73
N THR A 211 -29.13 12.69 -35.48
CA THR A 211 -29.75 12.48 -36.80
C THR A 211 -31.27 12.26 -36.68
N ALA A 212 -31.70 11.44 -35.72
CA ALA A 212 -33.11 11.18 -35.48
C ALA A 212 -33.87 12.44 -35.02
N ALA A 213 -33.28 13.24 -34.13
CA ALA A 213 -33.86 14.51 -33.71
C ALA A 213 -33.97 15.50 -34.88
N ALA A 214 -32.90 15.66 -35.66
CA ALA A 214 -32.86 16.61 -36.78
C ALA A 214 -33.91 16.29 -37.86
N ASN A 215 -34.18 15.00 -38.11
CA ASN A 215 -35.23 14.55 -39.05
C ASN A 215 -36.65 14.98 -38.65
N LYS A 216 -36.85 15.42 -37.41
CA LYS A 216 -38.11 15.94 -36.88
C LYS A 216 -38.06 17.45 -36.60
N GLY A 217 -37.01 18.15 -37.04
CA GLY A 217 -36.80 19.56 -36.73
C GLY A 217 -36.50 19.80 -35.25
N LEU A 218 -35.91 18.79 -34.59
CA LEU A 218 -35.55 18.82 -33.18
C LEU A 218 -34.03 18.68 -33.00
N ARG A 219 -33.58 18.93 -31.78
CA ARG A 219 -32.24 18.64 -31.27
C ARG A 219 -32.33 17.98 -29.89
N VAL A 220 -31.29 17.25 -29.54
CA VAL A 220 -31.19 16.51 -28.27
C VAL A 220 -29.80 16.72 -27.66
N VAL A 221 -29.71 16.75 -26.33
CA VAL A 221 -28.45 16.84 -25.60
C VAL A 221 -27.70 15.51 -25.69
N GLY A 222 -26.42 15.56 -26.07
CA GLY A 222 -25.51 14.43 -26.11
C GLY A 222 -24.05 14.91 -26.05
N GLY A 223 -23.10 13.97 -26.09
CA GLY A 223 -21.67 14.24 -25.97
C GLY A 223 -20.98 14.81 -27.22
N PHE A 224 -19.74 15.27 -27.05
CA PHE A 224 -18.89 15.71 -28.16
C PHE A 224 -18.52 14.57 -29.10
N CYS A 225 -18.20 13.39 -28.58
CA CYS A 225 -17.79 12.22 -29.36
C CYS A 225 -19.00 11.53 -30.04
N PRO A 226 -19.00 11.34 -31.38
CA PRO A 226 -20.14 10.77 -32.11
C PRO A 226 -20.49 9.33 -31.71
N THR A 227 -19.49 8.57 -31.31
CA THR A 227 -19.56 7.12 -31.03
C THR A 227 -19.98 6.79 -29.60
N VAL A 228 -20.07 7.80 -28.71
CA VAL A 228 -20.49 7.59 -27.32
C VAL A 228 -21.94 7.15 -27.25
N GLY A 229 -22.21 6.08 -26.49
CA GLY A 229 -23.56 5.60 -26.23
C GLY A 229 -24.31 6.52 -25.27
N VAL A 230 -25.25 7.30 -25.80
CA VAL A 230 -25.98 8.36 -25.06
C VAL A 230 -26.75 7.78 -23.88
N ALA A 231 -27.33 6.59 -24.08
CA ALA A 231 -28.12 5.89 -23.08
C ALA A 231 -27.30 5.11 -22.03
N GLY A 232 -25.97 5.03 -22.23
CA GLY A 232 -25.07 4.30 -21.35
C GLY A 232 -24.49 5.17 -20.24
N GLY A 233 -23.18 5.00 -20.00
CA GLY A 233 -22.44 5.74 -18.98
C GLY A 233 -22.44 7.25 -19.16
N TYR A 234 -22.63 7.75 -20.38
CA TYR A 234 -22.74 9.17 -20.66
C TYR A 234 -23.80 9.85 -19.78
N THR A 235 -25.07 9.50 -19.98
CA THR A 235 -26.18 10.08 -19.22
C THR A 235 -26.15 9.61 -17.76
N GLN A 236 -25.79 8.34 -17.50
CA GLN A 236 -25.79 7.81 -16.14
C GLN A 236 -24.75 8.49 -15.22
N GLY A 237 -23.65 8.99 -15.77
CA GLY A 237 -22.60 9.70 -15.01
C GLY A 237 -22.74 11.22 -14.97
N GLY A 238 -23.74 11.79 -15.66
CA GLY A 238 -23.93 13.25 -15.81
C GLY A 238 -24.09 13.62 -17.28
N GLY A 239 -22.98 13.66 -18.03
CA GLY A 239 -22.99 13.84 -19.49
C GLY A 239 -22.97 15.31 -19.89
N HIS A 240 -21.78 15.83 -20.21
CA HIS A 240 -21.62 17.17 -20.79
C HIS A 240 -21.56 17.10 -22.33
N GLY A 241 -21.72 18.24 -23.00
CA GLY A 241 -21.65 18.28 -24.46
C GLY A 241 -21.97 19.65 -25.04
N PRO A 242 -22.01 19.78 -26.38
CA PRO A 242 -22.11 21.08 -27.08
C PRO A 242 -23.33 21.94 -26.67
N LEU A 243 -24.38 21.31 -26.16
CA LEU A 243 -25.64 21.95 -25.79
C LEU A 243 -25.82 22.14 -24.27
N SER A 244 -24.83 21.77 -23.46
CA SER A 244 -25.00 21.71 -22.00
C SER A 244 -25.28 23.06 -21.37
N SER A 245 -24.61 24.13 -21.80
CA SER A 245 -24.86 25.46 -21.20
C SER A 245 -26.26 26.02 -21.46
N GLN A 246 -26.93 25.53 -22.51
CA GLN A 246 -28.27 25.96 -22.87
C GLN A 246 -29.37 25.14 -22.20
N TYR A 247 -29.14 23.84 -21.96
CA TYR A 247 -30.20 22.90 -21.54
C TYR A 247 -29.89 22.07 -20.28
N GLY A 248 -28.67 22.14 -19.75
CA GLY A 248 -28.20 21.28 -18.66
C GLY A 248 -27.47 20.02 -19.15
N LEU A 249 -27.10 19.15 -18.22
CA LEU A 249 -26.40 17.89 -18.51
C LEU A 249 -27.35 16.85 -19.13
N GLY A 250 -26.81 15.77 -19.68
CA GLY A 250 -27.58 14.63 -20.18
C GLY A 250 -28.51 14.05 -19.11
N ALA A 251 -28.00 13.86 -17.89
CA ALA A 251 -28.76 13.41 -16.71
C ALA A 251 -29.92 14.34 -16.33
N ASP A 252 -29.81 15.64 -16.66
CA ASP A 252 -30.88 16.62 -16.39
C ASP A 252 -32.05 16.46 -17.38
N GLN A 253 -31.84 15.77 -18.52
CA GLN A 253 -32.83 15.61 -19.59
C GLN A 253 -33.75 14.40 -19.40
N VAL A 254 -33.45 13.49 -18.49
CA VAL A 254 -34.12 12.20 -18.42
C VAL A 254 -35.56 12.35 -17.93
N LEU A 255 -36.48 11.66 -18.59
CA LEU A 255 -37.89 11.55 -18.24
C LEU A 255 -38.19 10.17 -17.64
N GLU A 256 -37.62 9.12 -18.25
CA GLU A 256 -37.83 7.73 -17.89
C GLU A 256 -36.56 6.91 -18.11
N TRP A 257 -36.31 5.94 -17.23
CA TRP A 257 -35.34 4.86 -17.42
C TRP A 257 -36.09 3.52 -17.48
N GLU A 258 -35.97 2.78 -18.57
CA GLU A 258 -36.41 1.39 -18.64
C GLU A 258 -35.22 0.48 -18.33
N VAL A 259 -35.32 -0.32 -17.27
CA VAL A 259 -34.19 -1.10 -16.76
C VAL A 259 -34.59 -2.49 -16.30
N ILE A 260 -33.61 -3.38 -16.25
CA ILE A 260 -33.68 -4.65 -15.54
C ILE A 260 -32.87 -4.54 -14.25
N THR A 261 -33.53 -4.70 -13.11
CA THR A 261 -32.85 -4.67 -11.82
C THR A 261 -31.96 -5.90 -11.64
N PRO A 262 -30.99 -5.87 -10.71
CA PRO A 262 -30.17 -7.02 -10.37
C PRO A 262 -30.97 -8.24 -9.91
N SER A 263 -32.20 -8.09 -9.42
CA SER A 263 -33.09 -9.22 -9.09
C SER A 263 -33.80 -9.81 -10.32
N GLY A 264 -33.73 -9.16 -11.48
CA GLY A 264 -34.37 -9.57 -12.73
C GLY A 264 -35.73 -8.91 -12.98
N GLU A 265 -36.10 -7.87 -12.23
CA GLU A 265 -37.36 -7.16 -12.44
C GLU A 265 -37.23 -6.14 -13.57
N HIS A 266 -38.18 -6.16 -14.50
CA HIS A 266 -38.28 -5.15 -15.57
C HIS A 266 -39.11 -3.97 -15.08
N VAL A 267 -38.47 -2.83 -14.86
CA VAL A 267 -39.09 -1.63 -14.27
C VAL A 267 -38.85 -0.40 -15.13
N VAL A 268 -39.82 0.52 -15.08
CA VAL A 268 -39.66 1.88 -15.59
C VAL A 268 -39.51 2.81 -14.38
N ALA A 269 -38.34 3.42 -14.25
CA ALA A 269 -38.06 4.40 -13.20
C ALA A 269 -38.27 5.81 -13.73
N THR A 270 -39.10 6.58 -13.04
CA THR A 270 -39.49 7.96 -13.34
C THR A 270 -39.36 8.82 -12.09
N PRO A 271 -39.51 10.15 -12.17
CA PRO A 271 -39.53 11.00 -10.97
C PRO A 271 -40.58 10.62 -9.92
N LEU A 272 -41.67 9.93 -10.32
CA LEU A 272 -42.79 9.59 -9.46
C LEU A 272 -42.89 8.09 -9.15
N GLN A 273 -42.24 7.23 -9.94
CA GLN A 273 -42.27 5.77 -9.79
C GLN A 273 -40.85 5.22 -9.75
N HIS A 274 -40.49 4.44 -8.71
CA HIS A 274 -39.09 4.05 -8.45
C HIS A 274 -38.15 5.27 -8.44
N SER A 275 -38.61 6.37 -7.85
CA SER A 275 -37.96 7.69 -7.92
C SER A 275 -36.54 7.70 -7.33
N ASP A 276 -36.25 6.81 -6.39
CA ASP A 276 -34.91 6.60 -5.86
C ASP A 276 -33.97 5.96 -6.89
N LEU A 277 -34.43 4.96 -7.64
CA LEU A 277 -33.68 4.36 -8.74
C LEU A 277 -33.49 5.35 -9.90
N TYR A 278 -34.54 6.10 -10.26
CA TYR A 278 -34.47 7.18 -11.25
C TYR A 278 -33.39 8.21 -10.84
N TRP A 279 -33.40 8.64 -9.59
CA TRP A 279 -32.44 9.61 -9.06
C TRP A 279 -31.01 9.07 -9.18
N ALA A 280 -30.76 7.83 -8.77
CA ALA A 280 -29.44 7.20 -8.83
C ALA A 280 -28.95 6.95 -10.27
N LEU A 281 -29.81 6.51 -11.19
CA LEU A 281 -29.46 6.34 -12.60
C LEU A 281 -29.18 7.67 -13.29
N SER A 282 -29.68 8.79 -12.77
CA SER A 282 -29.51 10.12 -13.34
C SER A 282 -28.35 10.86 -12.67
N GLY A 283 -27.11 10.39 -12.90
CA GLY A 283 -25.88 11.04 -12.42
C GLY A 283 -25.09 10.27 -11.35
N GLY A 284 -25.64 9.15 -10.83
CA GLY A 284 -24.98 8.31 -9.84
C GLY A 284 -23.96 7.31 -10.39
N GLY A 285 -23.77 7.30 -11.71
CA GLY A 285 -22.74 6.52 -12.39
C GLY A 285 -23.23 5.19 -12.99
N PRO A 286 -22.62 4.74 -14.09
CA PRO A 286 -23.04 3.55 -14.80
C PRO A 286 -22.78 2.23 -14.08
N GLY A 287 -23.48 1.20 -14.55
CA GLY A 287 -23.16 -0.21 -14.27
C GLY A 287 -23.27 -0.60 -12.81
N THR A 288 -24.05 0.17 -12.02
CA THR A 288 -24.08 0.07 -10.57
C THR A 288 -25.47 -0.27 -10.04
N TYR A 289 -26.55 0.27 -10.62
CA TYR A 289 -27.89 0.14 -10.02
C TYR A 289 -28.80 -0.85 -10.74
N ALA A 290 -28.75 -0.88 -12.06
CA ALA A 290 -29.56 -1.73 -12.93
C ALA A 290 -28.93 -1.80 -14.33
N VAL A 291 -29.39 -2.74 -15.16
CA VAL A 291 -29.03 -2.82 -16.58
C VAL A 291 -30.04 -2.00 -17.37
N VAL A 292 -29.58 -0.94 -18.05
CA VAL A 292 -30.45 -0.07 -18.87
C VAL A 292 -30.84 -0.77 -20.18
N ILE A 293 -32.13 -0.75 -20.50
CA ILE A 293 -32.70 -1.20 -21.78
C ILE A 293 -32.97 0.00 -22.69
N SER A 294 -33.59 1.05 -22.15
CA SER A 294 -33.83 2.31 -22.85
C SER A 294 -33.92 3.49 -21.88
N LEU A 295 -33.83 4.71 -22.40
CA LEU A 295 -34.26 5.91 -21.69
C LEU A 295 -35.09 6.80 -22.59
N THR A 296 -35.91 7.64 -21.96
CA THR A 296 -36.63 8.73 -22.63
C THR A 296 -36.04 10.06 -22.15
N VAL A 297 -35.66 10.96 -23.06
CA VAL A 297 -35.12 12.30 -22.73
C VAL A 297 -35.86 13.41 -23.44
N ARG A 298 -35.80 14.63 -22.89
CA ARG A 298 -36.30 15.85 -23.54
C ARG A 298 -35.63 16.07 -24.89
N ALA A 299 -36.43 16.50 -25.87
CA ALA A 299 -35.96 17.06 -27.12
C ALA A 299 -36.40 18.53 -27.23
N TYR A 300 -35.74 19.29 -28.08
CA TYR A 300 -35.98 20.72 -28.22
C TYR A 300 -36.18 21.09 -29.68
N PRO A 301 -37.01 22.09 -30.01
CA PRO A 301 -37.02 22.67 -31.34
C PRO A 301 -35.60 23.04 -31.78
N ASP A 302 -35.27 22.70 -33.02
CA ASP A 302 -33.97 23.06 -33.58
C ASP A 302 -33.88 24.58 -33.81
N ALA A 303 -32.67 25.09 -33.96
CA ALA A 303 -32.41 26.49 -34.25
C ALA A 303 -31.11 26.66 -35.03
N TYR A 304 -30.90 27.86 -35.57
CA TYR A 304 -29.57 28.28 -36.01
C TYR A 304 -28.56 28.12 -34.88
N ILE A 305 -27.37 27.61 -35.17
CA ILE A 305 -26.29 27.46 -34.19
C ILE A 305 -25.12 28.32 -34.64
N GLY A 306 -24.80 29.34 -33.84
CA GLY A 306 -23.58 30.10 -33.98
C GLY A 306 -22.39 29.25 -33.53
N GLY A 307 -21.31 29.27 -34.31
CA GLY A 307 -20.12 28.50 -34.01
C GLY A 307 -18.83 29.22 -34.36
N ALA A 308 -17.77 28.92 -33.61
CA ALA A 308 -16.43 29.40 -33.94
C ALA A 308 -15.34 28.40 -33.58
N THR A 309 -14.31 28.32 -34.42
CA THR A 309 -13.06 27.61 -34.17
C THR A 309 -11.89 28.57 -34.31
N LEU A 310 -10.91 28.46 -33.43
CA LEU A 310 -9.71 29.30 -33.45
C LEU A 310 -8.51 28.40 -33.14
N ALA A 311 -7.44 28.47 -33.92
CA ALA A 311 -6.21 27.74 -33.63
C ALA A 311 -4.97 28.53 -34.06
N PHE A 312 -3.90 28.44 -33.27
CA PHE A 312 -2.58 28.99 -33.60
C PHE A 312 -1.47 28.27 -32.84
N SER A 313 -0.24 28.37 -33.36
CA SER A 313 0.97 27.81 -32.74
C SER A 313 1.70 28.85 -31.90
N THR A 314 2.47 28.42 -30.90
CA THR A 314 3.37 29.29 -30.12
C THR A 314 4.61 29.74 -30.90
N ALA A 315 4.85 29.21 -32.10
CA ALA A 315 5.98 29.56 -32.95
C ALA A 315 5.98 31.07 -33.29
N GLY A 316 7.05 31.77 -32.88
CA GLY A 316 7.20 33.22 -33.08
C GLY A 316 6.44 34.08 -32.07
N VAL A 317 5.78 33.49 -31.07
CA VAL A 317 5.06 34.18 -30.00
C VAL A 317 5.87 34.11 -28.71
N ALA A 318 6.04 35.22 -28.01
CA ALA A 318 6.69 35.19 -26.71
C ALA A 318 5.84 34.36 -25.72
N LYS A 319 6.50 33.55 -24.88
CA LYS A 319 5.79 32.66 -23.94
C LYS A 319 4.78 33.40 -23.06
N ASP A 320 5.16 34.56 -22.53
CA ASP A 320 4.28 35.34 -21.68
C ASP A 320 3.09 35.93 -22.46
N ASP A 321 3.28 36.29 -23.72
CA ASP A 321 2.18 36.75 -24.59
C ASP A 321 1.18 35.63 -24.90
N PHE A 322 1.66 34.41 -25.12
CA PHE A 322 0.80 33.23 -25.27
C PHE A 322 -0.05 32.98 -24.01
N TRP A 323 0.57 32.99 -22.84
CA TRP A 323 -0.15 32.77 -21.57
C TRP A 323 -1.07 33.93 -21.21
N ASN A 324 -0.73 35.17 -21.57
CA ASN A 324 -1.61 36.33 -21.44
C ASN A 324 -2.83 36.24 -22.39
N PHE A 325 -2.63 35.74 -23.62
CA PHE A 325 -3.74 35.42 -24.51
C PHE A 325 -4.63 34.32 -23.91
N PHE A 326 -4.04 33.24 -23.42
CA PHE A 326 -4.80 32.14 -22.81
C PHE A 326 -5.60 32.61 -21.59
N LYS A 327 -5.04 33.51 -20.77
CA LYS A 327 -5.77 34.18 -19.70
C LYS A 327 -6.96 34.99 -20.23
N SER A 328 -6.78 35.75 -21.32
CA SER A 328 -7.87 36.50 -21.95
C SER A 328 -9.00 35.58 -22.44
N TRP A 329 -8.66 34.38 -22.92
CA TRP A 329 -9.63 33.33 -23.20
C TRP A 329 -10.38 32.88 -21.94
N GLN A 330 -9.66 32.58 -20.84
CA GLN A 330 -10.27 32.21 -19.56
C GLN A 330 -11.24 33.29 -19.06
N ASP A 331 -10.85 34.57 -19.16
CA ASP A 331 -11.65 35.72 -18.71
C ASP A 331 -12.93 35.92 -19.56
N LEU A 332 -12.97 35.42 -20.81
CA LEU A 332 -14.16 35.47 -21.67
C LEU A 332 -15.19 34.37 -21.31
N LEU A 333 -14.74 33.24 -20.76
CA LEU A 333 -15.58 32.06 -20.54
C LEU A 333 -16.84 32.34 -19.71
N PRO A 334 -16.80 33.13 -18.61
CA PRO A 334 -18.01 33.48 -17.86
C PRO A 334 -19.11 34.11 -18.71
N SER A 335 -18.74 34.98 -19.65
CA SER A 335 -19.69 35.66 -20.55
C SER A 335 -20.22 34.72 -21.62
N LEU A 336 -19.34 33.89 -22.19
CA LEU A 336 -19.71 32.88 -23.19
C LEU A 336 -20.74 31.88 -22.65
N THR A 337 -20.51 31.33 -21.45
CA THR A 337 -21.39 30.31 -20.88
C THR A 337 -22.71 30.90 -20.36
N THR A 338 -22.69 32.14 -19.85
CA THR A 338 -23.90 32.87 -19.47
C THR A 338 -24.85 33.06 -20.66
N ALA A 339 -24.28 33.31 -21.85
CA ALA A 339 -24.97 33.41 -23.12
C ALA A 339 -25.54 32.07 -23.64
N GLY A 340 -25.37 30.96 -22.91
CA GLY A 340 -25.78 29.62 -23.32
C GLY A 340 -24.73 28.91 -24.19
N GLY A 341 -23.52 29.46 -24.30
CA GLY A 341 -22.43 28.91 -25.07
C GLY A 341 -21.71 27.76 -24.38
N THR A 342 -21.32 26.75 -25.14
CA THR A 342 -20.37 25.71 -24.69
C THR A 342 -19.14 25.73 -25.58
N ALA A 343 -17.95 25.55 -25.03
CA ALA A 343 -16.72 25.46 -25.84
C ALA A 343 -15.84 24.30 -25.39
N GLY A 344 -15.47 23.44 -26.34
CA GLY A 344 -14.31 22.56 -26.21
C GLY A 344 -13.04 23.30 -26.63
N TYR A 345 -11.97 23.20 -25.86
CA TYR A 345 -10.68 23.78 -26.21
C TYR A 345 -9.54 22.99 -25.57
N ALA A 346 -8.32 23.13 -26.09
CA ALA A 346 -7.13 22.58 -25.43
C ALA A 346 -5.94 23.51 -25.54
N VAL A 347 -5.00 23.33 -24.62
CA VAL A 347 -3.73 24.04 -24.60
C VAL A 347 -2.59 23.03 -24.44
N THR A 348 -1.57 23.19 -25.26
CA THR A 348 -0.31 22.46 -25.17
C THR A 348 0.85 23.47 -25.07
N LYS A 349 2.07 22.97 -24.89
CA LYS A 349 3.28 23.82 -24.94
C LYS A 349 3.50 24.49 -26.31
N ASP A 350 2.91 23.93 -27.38
CA ASP A 350 3.19 24.31 -28.76
C ASP A 350 2.00 24.98 -29.47
N ALA A 351 0.78 24.84 -28.94
CA ALA A 351 -0.42 25.33 -29.60
C ALA A 351 -1.60 25.57 -28.64
N PHE A 352 -2.55 26.37 -29.13
CA PHE A 352 -3.87 26.54 -28.53
C PHE A 352 -4.94 26.36 -29.61
N PHE A 353 -6.04 25.69 -29.26
CA PHE A 353 -7.16 25.53 -30.16
C PHE A 353 -8.52 25.50 -29.43
N ILE A 354 -9.52 26.09 -30.07
CA ILE A 354 -10.95 26.06 -29.72
C ILE A 354 -11.66 25.23 -30.78
N ALA A 355 -12.36 24.18 -30.37
CA ALA A 355 -13.02 23.23 -31.28
C ALA A 355 -14.30 22.60 -30.68
N PRO A 356 -15.50 23.12 -31.04
CA PRO A 356 -15.82 24.50 -31.37
C PRO A 356 -16.50 25.22 -30.18
N ILE A 357 -16.68 26.54 -30.29
CA ILE A 357 -17.75 27.25 -29.60
C ILE A 357 -19.10 26.85 -30.21
N THR A 358 -20.10 26.59 -29.38
CA THR A 358 -21.47 26.25 -29.78
C THR A 358 -22.47 27.16 -29.06
N LEU A 359 -23.21 27.97 -29.83
CA LEU A 359 -24.16 28.97 -29.33
C LEU A 359 -25.54 28.80 -30.01
N PRO A 360 -26.49 28.09 -29.39
CA PRO A 360 -27.86 27.95 -29.86
C PRO A 360 -28.59 29.29 -30.07
N GLY A 361 -29.12 29.51 -31.27
CA GLY A 361 -29.90 30.70 -31.64
C GLY A 361 -29.07 31.90 -32.12
N TRP A 362 -27.75 31.78 -32.21
CA TRP A 362 -26.86 32.91 -32.52
C TRP A 362 -26.52 33.02 -34.00
N THR A 363 -26.45 34.26 -34.48
CA THR A 363 -25.98 34.62 -35.82
C THR A 363 -24.46 34.75 -35.86
N LYS A 364 -23.88 34.68 -37.06
CA LYS A 364 -22.43 34.88 -37.27
C LYS A 364 -21.93 36.21 -36.70
N GLN A 365 -22.70 37.29 -36.85
CA GLN A 365 -22.34 38.62 -36.34
C GLN A 365 -22.27 38.66 -34.81
N GLN A 366 -23.21 38.01 -34.12
CA GLN A 366 -23.20 37.94 -32.66
C GLN A 366 -22.01 37.12 -32.14
N VAL A 367 -21.69 36.00 -32.79
CA VAL A 367 -20.50 35.20 -32.44
C VAL A 367 -19.23 36.00 -32.66
N SER A 368 -19.08 36.67 -33.82
CA SER A 368 -17.94 37.54 -34.10
C SER A 368 -17.78 38.66 -33.06
N GLY A 369 -18.89 39.28 -32.64
CA GLY A 369 -18.85 40.32 -31.60
C GLY A 369 -18.45 39.78 -30.22
N LEU A 370 -18.75 38.52 -29.90
CA LEU A 370 -18.36 37.90 -28.63
C LEU A 370 -16.86 37.60 -28.57
N ILE A 371 -16.27 37.15 -29.68
CA ILE A 371 -14.85 36.74 -29.73
C ILE A 371 -13.90 37.85 -30.19
N SER A 372 -14.41 39.02 -30.63
CA SER A 372 -13.57 40.09 -31.16
C SER A 372 -12.44 40.52 -30.22
N PRO A 373 -12.60 40.58 -28.88
CA PRO A 373 -11.49 40.95 -28.00
C PRO A 373 -10.29 39.99 -28.08
N LEU A 374 -10.51 38.72 -28.42
CA LEU A 374 -9.44 37.74 -28.60
C LEU A 374 -8.75 37.89 -29.95
N VAL A 375 -9.53 38.19 -30.99
CA VAL A 375 -9.03 38.42 -32.35
C VAL A 375 -8.17 39.69 -32.37
N ASP A 376 -8.67 40.78 -31.79
CA ASP A 376 -7.94 42.04 -31.66
C ASP A 376 -6.60 41.81 -30.94
N ARG A 377 -6.59 40.96 -29.89
CA ARG A 377 -5.38 40.63 -29.16
C ARG A 377 -4.36 39.84 -29.98
N LEU A 378 -4.81 38.91 -30.83
CA LEU A 378 -3.92 38.16 -31.71
C LEU A 378 -3.34 39.05 -32.81
N ASP A 379 -4.15 39.97 -33.35
CA ASP A 379 -3.71 40.95 -34.33
C ASP A 379 -2.66 41.92 -33.74
N GLU A 380 -2.87 42.41 -32.50
CA GLU A 380 -1.90 43.22 -31.76
C GLU A 380 -0.55 42.51 -31.56
N LEU A 381 -0.60 41.21 -31.26
CA LEU A 381 0.59 40.37 -31.05
C LEU A 381 1.25 39.92 -32.37
N GLY A 382 0.64 40.21 -33.53
CA GLY A 382 1.14 39.80 -34.83
C GLY A 382 1.14 38.27 -35.06
N VAL A 383 0.28 37.55 -34.34
CA VAL A 383 0.20 36.08 -34.39
C VAL A 383 -0.57 35.64 -35.63
N GLN A 384 -0.07 34.64 -36.34
CA GLN A 384 -0.84 34.00 -37.41
C GLN A 384 -1.80 32.96 -36.81
N TYR A 385 -3.09 33.09 -37.09
CA TYR A 385 -4.12 32.20 -36.57
C TYR A 385 -5.12 31.77 -37.65
N MET A 386 -5.76 30.62 -37.42
CA MET A 386 -6.90 30.15 -38.21
C MET A 386 -8.17 30.39 -37.43
N LEU A 387 -9.05 31.27 -37.94
CA LEU A 387 -10.36 31.54 -37.37
C LEU A 387 -11.45 31.19 -38.38
N GLU A 388 -12.42 30.38 -37.96
CA GLU A 388 -13.66 30.19 -38.70
C GLU A 388 -14.85 30.57 -37.81
N VAL A 389 -15.72 31.46 -38.31
CA VAL A 389 -16.99 31.81 -37.65
C VAL A 389 -18.15 31.43 -38.56
N THR A 390 -19.11 30.71 -37.98
CA THR A 390 -20.20 30.04 -38.68
C THR A 390 -21.55 30.32 -38.00
N SER A 391 -22.63 30.11 -38.75
CA SER A 391 -23.98 30.06 -38.21
C SER A 391 -24.76 29.08 -39.07
N GLU A 392 -24.80 27.83 -38.62
CA GLU A 392 -25.42 26.73 -39.35
C GLU A 392 -26.91 26.64 -39.02
N PRO A 393 -27.79 26.27 -39.97
CA PRO A 393 -29.24 26.36 -39.78
C PRO A 393 -29.83 25.29 -38.85
N THR A 394 -29.08 24.24 -38.55
CA THR A 394 -29.51 23.13 -37.68
C THR A 394 -28.36 22.69 -36.78
N PHE A 395 -28.68 22.10 -35.62
CA PHE A 395 -27.66 21.54 -34.73
C PHE A 395 -26.82 20.45 -35.40
N LEU A 396 -27.45 19.55 -36.15
CA LEU A 396 -26.72 18.47 -36.83
C LEU A 396 -25.70 19.01 -37.85
N LYS A 397 -25.99 20.10 -38.56
CA LYS A 397 -25.04 20.70 -39.51
C LYS A 397 -23.86 21.35 -38.81
N HIS A 398 -24.11 22.10 -37.73
CA HIS A 398 -23.06 22.62 -36.86
C HIS A 398 -22.17 21.49 -36.32
N TYR A 399 -22.80 20.45 -35.78
CA TYR A 399 -22.09 19.29 -35.24
C TYR A 399 -21.27 18.56 -36.33
N SER A 400 -21.85 18.32 -37.50
CA SER A 400 -21.16 17.63 -38.61
C SER A 400 -19.97 18.42 -39.14
N LYS A 401 -20.07 19.76 -39.12
CA LYS A 401 -19.01 20.64 -39.58
C LYS A 401 -17.81 20.63 -38.64
N HIS A 402 -18.07 20.70 -37.33
CA HIS A 402 -17.02 20.88 -36.32
C HIS A 402 -16.57 19.58 -35.64
N GLY A 403 -17.40 18.54 -35.64
CA GLY A 403 -17.13 17.22 -35.05
C GLY A 403 -16.72 16.15 -36.07
N GLY A 404 -16.41 16.55 -37.31
CA GLY A 404 -16.01 15.65 -38.39
C GLY A 404 -14.54 15.23 -38.36
N PRO A 405 -14.14 14.25 -39.19
CA PRO A 405 -14.97 13.57 -40.19
C PRO A 405 -15.91 12.54 -39.55
N LEU A 406 -17.22 12.66 -39.81
CA LEU A 406 -18.22 11.68 -39.39
C LEU A 406 -18.13 10.40 -40.26
N PRO A 407 -18.52 9.22 -39.75
CA PRO A 407 -19.20 8.96 -38.48
C PRO A 407 -18.28 8.83 -37.26
N ARG A 408 -16.95 8.81 -37.44
CA ARG A 408 -15.97 8.53 -36.37
C ARG A 408 -15.68 9.76 -35.51
N GLY A 409 -15.47 10.91 -36.15
CA GLY A 409 -14.93 12.12 -35.53
C GLY A 409 -13.41 12.03 -35.29
N PRO A 410 -12.79 13.07 -34.70
CA PRO A 410 -11.34 13.14 -34.48
C PRO A 410 -10.88 12.45 -33.18
N TYR A 411 -11.70 11.58 -32.58
CA TYR A 411 -11.47 11.05 -31.23
C TYR A 411 -10.81 9.68 -31.27
N THR A 412 -9.55 9.62 -30.85
CA THR A 412 -8.74 8.41 -30.76
C THR A 412 -8.67 7.86 -29.35
N ILE A 413 -8.32 6.58 -29.22
CA ILE A 413 -8.34 5.87 -27.92
C ILE A 413 -7.02 5.95 -27.13
N HIS A 414 -5.96 6.53 -27.68
CA HIS A 414 -4.61 6.49 -27.09
C HIS A 414 -4.40 7.47 -25.92
N HIS A 415 -5.44 7.86 -25.20
CA HIS A 415 -5.35 8.85 -24.13
C HIS A 415 -5.59 8.21 -22.77
N LEU A 416 -4.74 8.57 -21.81
CA LEU A 416 -4.97 8.39 -20.38
C LEU A 416 -5.64 9.65 -19.84
N PHE A 417 -6.55 9.48 -18.89
CA PHE A 417 -7.37 10.56 -18.37
C PHE A 417 -7.22 10.70 -16.86
N GLY A 418 -7.07 11.95 -16.43
CA GLY A 418 -7.49 12.45 -15.14
C GLY A 418 -8.30 13.72 -15.37
N GLY A 419 -8.89 14.27 -14.31
CA GLY A 419 -9.69 15.47 -14.49
C GLY A 419 -10.05 16.20 -13.22
N ARG A 420 -10.46 17.45 -13.38
CA ARG A 420 -10.92 18.30 -12.28
C ARG A 420 -11.91 19.35 -12.77
N MET A 421 -12.92 19.64 -11.97
CA MET A 421 -13.83 20.74 -12.21
C MET A 421 -13.30 22.03 -11.58
N ILE A 422 -13.26 23.11 -12.36
CA ILE A 422 -12.94 24.45 -11.90
C ILE A 422 -14.24 25.23 -11.70
N PRO A 423 -14.55 25.63 -10.46
CA PRO A 423 -15.66 26.53 -10.16
C PRO A 423 -15.57 27.86 -10.89
N ARG A 424 -16.72 28.42 -11.26
CA ARG A 424 -16.87 29.75 -11.85
C ARG A 424 -16.18 30.84 -11.03
N SER A 425 -16.33 30.81 -9.71
CA SER A 425 -15.73 31.80 -8.80
C SER A 425 -14.21 31.87 -8.93
N ILE A 426 -13.53 30.73 -9.12
CA ILE A 426 -12.08 30.71 -9.28
C ILE A 426 -11.64 31.38 -10.59
N VAL A 427 -12.40 31.21 -11.66
CA VAL A 427 -12.12 31.87 -12.94
C VAL A 427 -12.37 33.38 -12.85
N GLU A 428 -13.47 33.79 -12.22
CA GLU A 428 -13.83 35.21 -12.09
C GLU A 428 -12.92 35.98 -11.11
N GLU A 429 -12.51 35.34 -10.01
CA GLU A 429 -11.75 36.00 -8.93
C GLU A 429 -10.24 35.79 -9.04
N ASN A 430 -9.77 34.71 -9.67
CA ASN A 430 -8.37 34.27 -9.60
C ASN A 430 -7.83 33.64 -10.90
N SER A 431 -8.26 34.13 -12.08
CA SER A 431 -7.81 33.61 -13.37
C SER A 431 -6.29 33.64 -13.56
N THR A 432 -5.59 34.61 -12.96
CA THR A 432 -4.12 34.68 -13.02
C THR A 432 -3.45 33.48 -12.35
N ALA A 433 -3.85 33.12 -11.13
CA ALA A 433 -3.26 31.96 -10.45
C ALA A 433 -3.66 30.65 -11.14
N LEU A 434 -4.89 30.57 -11.63
CA LEU A 434 -5.37 29.42 -12.40
C LEU A 434 -4.52 29.18 -13.65
N VAL A 435 -4.27 30.21 -14.45
CA VAL A 435 -3.42 30.13 -15.65
C VAL A 435 -1.97 29.83 -15.28
N GLY A 436 -1.46 30.40 -14.19
CA GLY A 436 -0.13 30.08 -13.67
C GLY A 436 0.04 28.60 -13.32
N ALA A 437 -0.99 27.97 -12.76
CA ALA A 437 -0.95 26.55 -12.45
C ALA A 437 -1.05 25.68 -13.71
N PHE A 438 -1.92 26.02 -14.67
CA PHE A 438 -1.95 25.33 -15.97
C PHE A 438 -0.61 25.41 -16.69
N ARG A 439 0.04 26.58 -16.64
CA ARG A 439 1.39 26.77 -17.16
C ARG A 439 2.40 25.87 -16.49
N SER A 440 2.46 25.88 -15.16
CA SER A 440 3.39 25.03 -14.42
C SER A 440 3.17 23.55 -14.71
N ILE A 441 1.92 23.08 -14.79
CA ILE A 441 1.62 21.70 -15.17
C ILE A 441 2.20 21.36 -16.55
N LEU A 442 1.91 22.17 -17.58
CA LEU A 442 2.39 21.91 -18.94
C LEU A 442 3.91 22.09 -19.12
N GLU A 443 4.56 22.89 -18.27
CA GLU A 443 6.01 23.09 -18.32
C GLU A 443 6.78 22.03 -17.52
N ASP A 444 6.18 21.45 -16.47
CA ASP A 444 6.83 20.50 -15.56
C ASP A 444 6.52 19.03 -15.85
N THR A 445 5.54 18.73 -16.73
CA THR A 445 5.06 17.36 -16.99
C THR A 445 4.89 17.08 -18.49
N ASP A 446 4.74 15.81 -18.86
CA ASP A 446 4.43 15.39 -20.24
C ASP A 446 2.92 15.42 -20.55
N ALA A 447 2.11 15.86 -19.60
CA ALA A 447 0.67 15.99 -19.77
C ALA A 447 0.28 17.15 -20.71
N PHE A 448 -0.88 17.03 -21.34
CA PHE A 448 -1.57 18.14 -21.99
C PHE A 448 -2.97 18.33 -21.38
N LEU A 449 -3.52 19.53 -21.51
CA LEU A 449 -4.78 19.88 -20.86
C LEU A 449 -5.86 20.17 -21.92
N GLY A 450 -6.88 19.33 -21.94
CA GLY A 450 -8.16 19.58 -22.60
C GLY A 450 -9.15 20.24 -21.64
N PHE A 451 -10.12 20.95 -22.20
CA PHE A 451 -11.11 21.68 -21.42
C PHE A 451 -12.47 21.68 -22.08
N VAL A 452 -13.51 21.68 -21.25
CA VAL A 452 -14.86 22.07 -21.67
C VAL A 452 -15.34 23.21 -20.79
N ALA A 453 -15.57 24.37 -21.39
CA ALA A 453 -16.23 25.49 -20.75
C ALA A 453 -17.74 25.37 -20.90
N LEU A 454 -18.46 25.35 -19.79
CA LEU A 454 -19.91 25.21 -19.74
C LEU A 454 -20.51 25.82 -18.47
N ASP A 455 -21.81 26.08 -18.48
CA ASP A 455 -22.55 26.49 -17.28
C ASP A 455 -23.89 25.75 -17.17
N VAL A 456 -23.95 24.82 -16.22
CA VAL A 456 -25.13 24.00 -15.94
C VAL A 456 -25.78 24.36 -14.60
N LYS A 457 -25.54 25.60 -14.13
CA LYS A 457 -26.26 26.16 -12.99
C LYS A 457 -27.75 26.18 -13.30
N GLN A 458 -28.56 25.77 -12.31
CA GLN A 458 -30.00 25.76 -12.46
C GLN A 458 -30.54 27.20 -12.60
N ALA A 459 -31.25 27.44 -13.68
CA ALA A 459 -31.85 28.73 -14.04
C ALA A 459 -33.12 28.48 -14.88
N PRO A 460 -34.04 29.45 -14.98
CA PRO A 460 -35.24 29.34 -15.82
C PRO A 460 -34.96 28.83 -17.23
N GLY A 461 -35.54 27.68 -17.58
CA GLY A 461 -35.38 27.00 -18.87
C GLY A 461 -34.21 26.01 -18.94
N ARG A 462 -33.46 25.83 -17.84
CA ARG A 462 -32.31 24.90 -17.71
C ARG A 462 -32.47 23.97 -16.51
N GLU A 463 -33.62 23.96 -15.87
CA GLU A 463 -33.88 23.10 -14.72
C GLU A 463 -33.85 21.63 -15.14
N PRO A 464 -33.33 20.74 -14.27
CA PRO A 464 -33.54 19.32 -14.46
C PRO A 464 -35.03 19.00 -14.37
N VAL A 465 -35.45 17.95 -15.07
CA VAL A 465 -36.85 17.47 -15.02
C VAL A 465 -37.29 17.16 -13.59
N ALA A 466 -36.38 16.63 -12.77
CA ALA A 466 -36.57 16.31 -11.37
C ALA A 466 -35.22 16.27 -10.63
N ASP A 467 -35.25 16.15 -9.30
CA ASP A 467 -34.06 15.89 -8.48
C ASP A 467 -33.27 14.70 -9.02
N ASN A 468 -31.94 14.80 -9.08
CA ASN A 468 -31.06 13.79 -9.65
C ASN A 468 -29.71 13.70 -8.91
N ALA A 469 -28.94 12.66 -9.18
CA ALA A 469 -27.72 12.32 -8.42
C ALA A 469 -26.44 12.99 -8.94
N VAL A 470 -26.54 13.87 -9.94
CA VAL A 470 -25.41 14.63 -10.48
C VAL A 470 -24.60 15.24 -9.32
N LEU A 471 -23.28 15.06 -9.35
CA LEU A 471 -22.36 15.64 -8.37
C LEU A 471 -22.66 17.14 -8.20
N PRO A 472 -22.95 17.63 -6.98
CA PRO A 472 -23.38 19.02 -6.79
C PRO A 472 -22.41 20.07 -7.32
N ALA A 473 -21.10 19.79 -7.31
CA ALA A 473 -20.06 20.68 -7.84
C ALA A 473 -20.28 21.10 -9.30
N TRP A 474 -20.99 20.29 -10.11
CA TRP A 474 -21.37 20.66 -11.48
C TRP A 474 -22.12 21.99 -11.55
N ARG A 475 -22.93 22.32 -10.53
CA ARG A 475 -23.78 23.52 -10.54
C ARG A 475 -23.00 24.81 -10.36
N ASP A 476 -21.77 24.73 -9.86
CA ASP A 476 -20.86 25.86 -9.70
C ASP A 476 -19.68 25.82 -10.68
N THR A 477 -19.55 24.75 -11.46
CA THR A 477 -18.44 24.53 -12.40
C THR A 477 -18.59 25.40 -13.64
N LEU A 478 -17.48 26.04 -14.04
CA LEU A 478 -17.39 26.74 -15.33
C LEU A 478 -16.52 25.97 -16.34
N ILE A 479 -15.53 25.23 -15.86
CA ILE A 479 -14.58 24.50 -16.69
C ILE A 479 -14.41 23.09 -16.16
N THR A 480 -14.54 22.09 -17.02
CA THR A 480 -14.01 20.75 -16.73
C THR A 480 -12.66 20.59 -17.41
N VAL A 481 -11.61 20.38 -16.63
CA VAL A 481 -10.26 20.09 -17.12
C VAL A 481 -10.13 18.59 -17.33
N LEU A 482 -9.72 18.19 -18.51
CA LEU A 482 -9.28 16.85 -18.87
C LEU A 482 -7.75 16.87 -18.86
N ALA A 483 -7.14 16.34 -17.80
CA ALA A 483 -5.70 16.11 -17.75
C ALA A 483 -5.39 14.85 -18.54
N GLN A 484 -4.59 14.98 -19.60
CA GLN A 484 -4.37 13.89 -20.54
C GLN A 484 -2.90 13.60 -20.72
N SER A 485 -2.57 12.32 -20.86
CA SER A 485 -1.29 11.88 -21.40
C SER A 485 -1.53 10.89 -22.55
N THR A 486 -0.52 10.69 -23.39
CA THR A 486 -0.63 9.80 -24.55
C THR A 486 -0.04 8.42 -24.24
N TRP A 487 -0.77 7.39 -24.65
CA TRP A 487 -0.34 6.00 -24.62
C TRP A 487 0.34 5.65 -25.93
N ASN A 488 1.60 5.22 -25.86
CA ASN A 488 2.33 4.73 -27.02
C ASN A 488 2.22 3.20 -27.06
N PHE A 489 1.42 2.68 -27.98
CA PHE A 489 1.22 1.23 -28.14
C PHE A 489 2.49 0.46 -28.56
N SER A 490 3.50 1.15 -29.11
CA SER A 490 4.78 0.54 -29.50
C SER A 490 5.86 0.67 -28.41
N ALA A 491 5.59 1.37 -27.31
CA ALA A 491 6.52 1.52 -26.20
C ALA A 491 6.36 0.39 -25.16
N LEU A 492 7.27 0.34 -24.19
CA LEU A 492 7.11 -0.57 -23.07
C LEU A 492 5.91 -0.14 -22.24
N ARG A 493 5.12 -1.12 -21.78
CA ARG A 493 3.97 -0.85 -20.92
C ARG A 493 4.31 -0.01 -19.68
N ALA A 494 5.51 -0.19 -19.13
CA ALA A 494 5.99 0.59 -17.99
C ALA A 494 5.98 2.11 -18.27
N ASP A 495 6.20 2.53 -19.52
CA ASP A 495 6.09 3.93 -19.91
C ASP A 495 4.65 4.44 -19.78
N GLY A 496 3.68 3.63 -20.22
CA GLY A 496 2.26 3.94 -20.07
C GLY A 496 1.80 3.98 -18.61
N GLN A 497 2.35 3.11 -17.75
CA GLN A 497 2.09 3.17 -16.29
C GLN A 497 2.68 4.44 -15.68
N ARG A 498 3.93 4.80 -16.01
CA ARG A 498 4.54 6.06 -15.55
C ARG A 498 3.70 7.27 -15.93
N HIS A 499 3.15 7.32 -17.14
CA HIS A 499 2.25 8.41 -17.57
C HIS A 499 0.93 8.42 -16.80
N ALA A 500 0.38 7.24 -16.45
CA ALA A 500 -0.80 7.16 -15.59
C ALA A 500 -0.49 7.68 -14.18
N ASP A 501 0.66 7.29 -13.62
CA ASP A 501 1.11 7.70 -12.29
C ASP A 501 1.41 9.21 -12.24
N GLU A 502 2.00 9.80 -13.30
CA GLU A 502 2.20 11.26 -13.39
C GLU A 502 0.86 12.02 -13.33
N ILE A 503 -0.17 11.53 -14.03
CA ILE A 503 -1.51 12.13 -13.96
C ILE A 503 -2.07 12.02 -12.53
N THR A 504 -1.97 10.84 -11.90
CA THR A 504 -2.53 10.54 -10.58
C THR A 504 -1.82 11.27 -9.44
N ASP A 505 -0.49 11.26 -9.43
CA ASP A 505 0.34 11.66 -8.30
C ASP A 505 0.89 13.09 -8.44
N VAL A 506 0.87 13.66 -9.65
CA VAL A 506 1.40 15.02 -9.91
C VAL A 506 0.32 15.96 -10.44
N VAL A 507 -0.31 15.63 -11.58
CA VAL A 507 -1.18 16.58 -12.29
C VAL A 507 -2.51 16.82 -11.57
N VAL A 508 -3.24 15.75 -11.24
CA VAL A 508 -4.54 15.87 -10.56
C VAL A 508 -4.41 16.53 -9.16
N PRO A 509 -3.40 16.21 -8.33
CA PRO A 509 -3.19 16.90 -7.06
C PRO A 509 -2.98 18.41 -7.21
N ARG A 510 -2.17 18.86 -8.18
CA ARG A 510 -1.97 20.30 -8.46
C ARG A 510 -3.27 20.99 -8.87
N LEU A 511 -4.11 20.33 -9.68
CA LEU A 511 -5.43 20.86 -10.02
C LEU A 511 -6.39 20.89 -8.81
N ARG A 512 -6.29 19.90 -7.92
CA ARG A 512 -7.10 19.80 -6.71
C ARG A 512 -6.77 20.90 -5.70
N GLU A 513 -5.50 21.26 -5.54
CA GLU A 513 -5.06 22.35 -4.65
C GLU A 513 -5.74 23.68 -4.97
N LEU A 514 -6.02 23.95 -6.25
CA LEU A 514 -6.71 25.16 -6.71
C LEU A 514 -8.22 25.13 -6.46
N THR A 515 -8.80 23.94 -6.26
CA THR A 515 -10.25 23.68 -6.35
C THR A 515 -10.74 22.86 -5.17
N LEU A 516 -10.27 23.18 -3.96
CA LEU A 516 -10.73 22.53 -2.73
C LEU A 516 -12.25 22.62 -2.59
N GLY A 517 -12.91 21.49 -2.31
CA GLY A 517 -14.37 21.38 -2.22
C GLY A 517 -15.11 21.25 -3.57
N SER A 518 -14.40 21.34 -4.70
CA SER A 518 -14.92 20.94 -6.02
C SER A 518 -14.87 19.41 -6.16
N GLY A 519 -15.09 18.89 -7.38
CA GLY A 519 -14.93 17.47 -7.68
C GLY A 519 -14.41 17.19 -9.09
N THR A 520 -14.66 15.99 -9.57
CA THR A 520 -14.17 15.48 -10.86
C THR A 520 -15.31 14.79 -11.59
N TYR A 521 -15.38 14.98 -12.91
CA TYR A 521 -16.38 14.30 -13.71
C TYR A 521 -16.03 12.82 -13.76
N MET A 522 -16.85 11.97 -13.14
CA MET A 522 -16.53 10.55 -12.98
C MET A 522 -16.21 9.85 -14.30
N ASN A 523 -16.84 10.19 -15.42
CA ASN A 523 -16.60 9.49 -16.69
C ASN A 523 -15.27 9.88 -17.34
N GLU A 524 -14.66 11.00 -16.96
CA GLU A 524 -13.39 11.53 -17.47
C GLU A 524 -12.42 11.78 -16.30
N GLY A 525 -12.56 10.97 -15.24
CA GLY A 525 -11.74 11.02 -14.04
C GLY A 525 -10.63 9.98 -14.05
N ASP A 526 -9.83 10.00 -13.00
CA ASP A 526 -8.74 9.04 -12.79
C ASP A 526 -9.21 7.92 -11.84
N PHE A 527 -9.10 6.67 -12.30
CA PHE A 527 -9.53 5.48 -11.57
C PHE A 527 -8.61 5.15 -10.38
N GLN A 528 -7.39 5.69 -10.35
CA GLN A 528 -6.39 5.45 -9.29
C GLN A 528 -6.58 6.38 -8.08
N LEU A 529 -7.44 7.39 -8.18
CA LEU A 529 -7.67 8.36 -7.11
C LEU A 529 -8.21 7.70 -5.85
N LYS A 530 -7.48 7.79 -4.74
CA LYS A 530 -7.94 7.29 -3.43
C LYS A 530 -9.16 8.06 -2.90
N THR A 531 -9.38 9.28 -3.40
CA THR A 531 -10.46 10.20 -3.03
C THR A 531 -11.70 10.11 -3.94
N TRP A 532 -11.76 9.11 -4.83
CA TRP A 532 -12.82 8.97 -5.85
C TRP A 532 -14.25 9.09 -5.29
N LYS A 533 -14.52 8.64 -4.05
CA LYS A 533 -15.85 8.77 -3.43
C LYS A 533 -16.28 10.23 -3.26
N GLU A 534 -15.36 11.05 -2.76
CA GLU A 534 -15.57 12.49 -2.59
C GLU A 534 -15.62 13.18 -3.95
N ASP A 535 -14.65 12.90 -4.82
CA ASP A 535 -14.49 13.62 -6.07
C ASP A 535 -15.61 13.33 -7.08
N PHE A 536 -16.10 12.09 -7.15
CA PHE A 536 -17.08 11.68 -8.16
C PHE A 536 -18.52 11.81 -7.66
N TYR A 537 -18.75 11.66 -6.36
CA TYR A 537 -20.10 11.61 -5.80
C TYR A 537 -20.35 12.65 -4.68
N GLY A 538 -19.30 13.08 -3.98
CA GLY A 538 -19.38 14.08 -2.92
C GLY A 538 -20.46 13.75 -1.88
N ALA A 539 -21.27 14.75 -1.55
CA ALA A 539 -22.36 14.61 -0.58
C ALA A 539 -23.45 13.58 -0.98
N ASN A 540 -23.53 13.18 -2.26
CA ASN A 540 -24.52 12.22 -2.73
C ASN A 540 -24.16 10.76 -2.40
N TYR A 541 -22.89 10.46 -2.07
CA TYR A 541 -22.40 9.08 -1.89
C TYR A 541 -23.22 8.25 -0.89
N PRO A 542 -23.60 8.74 0.31
CA PRO A 542 -24.37 7.93 1.27
C PRO A 542 -25.76 7.54 0.75
N ARG A 543 -26.47 8.46 0.07
CA ARG A 543 -27.79 8.18 -0.53
C ARG A 543 -27.65 7.19 -1.68
N LEU A 544 -26.64 7.36 -2.53
CA LEU A 544 -26.32 6.44 -3.61
C LEU A 544 -25.99 5.04 -3.10
N GLN A 545 -25.22 4.91 -2.03
CA GLN A 545 -24.89 3.64 -1.41
C GLN A 545 -26.11 2.94 -0.80
N ALA A 546 -27.02 3.70 -0.18
CA ALA A 546 -28.27 3.15 0.33
C ALA A 546 -29.16 2.59 -0.81
N ILE A 547 -29.26 3.30 -1.93
CA ILE A 547 -30.02 2.86 -3.11
C ILE A 547 -29.35 1.64 -3.77
N LYS A 548 -28.02 1.64 -3.91
CA LYS A 548 -27.25 0.48 -4.35
C LYS A 548 -27.56 -0.75 -3.49
N SER A 549 -27.57 -0.60 -2.18
CA SER A 549 -27.87 -1.71 -1.25
C SER A 549 -29.32 -2.20 -1.34
N LYS A 550 -30.26 -1.34 -1.74
CA LYS A 550 -31.67 -1.69 -1.96
C LYS A 550 -31.86 -2.52 -3.22
N TYR A 551 -31.27 -2.10 -4.35
CA TYR A 551 -31.50 -2.74 -5.65
C TYR A 551 -30.48 -3.84 -5.99
N ASP A 552 -29.27 -3.79 -5.40
CA ASP A 552 -28.21 -4.80 -5.57
C ASP A 552 -27.59 -5.24 -4.23
N PRO A 553 -28.36 -5.90 -3.34
CA PRO A 553 -27.85 -6.33 -2.03
C PRO A 553 -26.74 -7.39 -2.14
N GLU A 554 -26.70 -8.14 -3.24
CA GLU A 554 -25.69 -9.17 -3.50
C GLU A 554 -24.41 -8.58 -4.11
N GLY A 555 -24.44 -7.34 -4.59
CA GLY A 555 -23.30 -6.67 -5.23
C GLY A 555 -22.94 -7.25 -6.60
N LEU A 556 -23.93 -7.77 -7.33
CA LEU A 556 -23.76 -8.38 -8.65
C LEU A 556 -23.14 -7.42 -9.66
N LEU A 557 -23.53 -6.15 -9.59
CA LEU A 557 -23.05 -5.10 -10.48
C LEU A 557 -21.81 -4.44 -9.86
N PHE A 558 -20.68 -4.53 -10.54
CA PHE A 558 -19.40 -4.00 -10.09
C PHE A 558 -18.69 -3.26 -11.22
N GLY A 559 -18.04 -2.15 -10.86
CA GLY A 559 -17.06 -1.48 -11.70
C GLY A 559 -16.08 -0.69 -10.82
N PRO A 560 -14.80 -0.56 -11.22
CA PRO A 560 -13.84 0.26 -10.48
C PRO A 560 -14.39 1.67 -10.22
N THR A 561 -14.19 2.22 -9.03
CA THR A 561 -14.73 3.52 -8.57
C THR A 561 -16.27 3.66 -8.61
N GLY A 562 -17.00 2.56 -8.87
CA GLY A 562 -18.45 2.51 -8.72
C GLY A 562 -18.87 2.54 -7.26
N VAL A 563 -20.11 2.94 -6.98
CA VAL A 563 -20.61 3.00 -5.59
C VAL A 563 -20.58 1.61 -4.95
N SER A 564 -19.97 1.53 -3.77
CA SER A 564 -19.68 0.29 -3.03
C SER A 564 -18.69 -0.68 -3.71
N SER A 565 -17.93 -0.23 -4.71
CA SER A 565 -16.87 -1.05 -5.32
C SER A 565 -15.74 -1.39 -4.34
N ASP A 566 -15.51 -0.55 -3.33
CA ASP A 566 -14.52 -0.76 -2.26
C ASP A 566 -14.88 -1.89 -1.27
N ALA A 567 -16.10 -2.44 -1.34
CA ALA A 567 -16.47 -3.65 -0.62
C ALA A 567 -15.88 -4.93 -1.25
N TRP A 568 -15.26 -4.80 -2.42
CA TRP A 568 -14.65 -5.89 -3.16
C TRP A 568 -13.15 -5.66 -3.32
N SER A 569 -12.38 -6.74 -3.29
CA SER A 569 -10.97 -6.76 -3.70
C SER A 569 -10.79 -7.63 -4.93
N VAL A 570 -9.77 -7.31 -5.74
CA VAL A 570 -9.35 -8.15 -6.86
C VAL A 570 -8.14 -8.96 -6.42
N ASP A 571 -8.18 -10.28 -6.53
CA ASP A 571 -7.03 -11.14 -6.21
C ASP A 571 -6.00 -11.17 -7.35
N GLU A 572 -4.85 -11.83 -7.13
CA GLU A 572 -3.77 -11.95 -8.11
C GLU A 572 -4.20 -12.61 -9.43
N GLN A 573 -5.23 -13.46 -9.40
CA GLN A 573 -5.77 -14.10 -10.59
C GLN A 573 -6.78 -13.20 -11.31
N GLY A 574 -7.21 -12.09 -10.68
CA GLY A 574 -8.19 -11.15 -11.19
C GLY A 574 -9.63 -11.44 -10.76
N ARG A 575 -9.84 -12.34 -9.79
CA ARG A 575 -11.16 -12.65 -9.23
C ARG A 575 -11.62 -11.55 -8.30
N LEU A 576 -12.91 -11.28 -8.33
CA LEU A 576 -13.54 -10.30 -7.44
C LEU A 576 -14.00 -11.00 -6.16
N CYS A 577 -13.48 -10.59 -5.00
CA CYS A 577 -13.69 -11.24 -3.71
C CYS A 577 -14.22 -10.28 -2.64
N LYS A 578 -15.15 -10.73 -1.79
CA LYS A 578 -15.57 -10.00 -0.58
C LYS A 578 -14.84 -10.48 0.66
N GLY A 579 -14.70 -9.58 1.65
CA GLY A 579 -14.34 -9.95 3.01
C GLY A 579 -15.39 -10.85 3.68
N TRP A 580 -14.94 -11.78 4.53
CA TRP A 580 -15.79 -12.79 5.18
C TRP A 580 -16.98 -12.21 5.96
N ALA A 581 -16.81 -11.03 6.60
CA ALA A 581 -17.86 -10.36 7.37
C ALA A 581 -18.99 -9.77 6.50
N ASP A 582 -18.68 -9.33 5.28
CA ASP A 582 -19.64 -8.70 4.36
C ASP A 582 -20.38 -9.75 3.51
N GLY A 583 -19.71 -10.86 3.18
CA GLY A 583 -20.35 -12.03 2.54
C GLY A 583 -21.50 -12.62 3.36
N LEU A 584 -21.33 -12.71 4.69
CA LEU A 584 -22.36 -13.21 5.62
C LEU A 584 -23.60 -12.31 5.73
N ARG A 585 -23.48 -10.99 5.47
CA ARG A 585 -24.63 -10.06 5.49
C ARG A 585 -25.49 -10.16 4.22
N SER A 586 -24.86 -10.49 3.09
CA SER A 586 -25.53 -10.50 1.77
C SER A 586 -26.45 -11.69 1.50
N THR A 587 -26.32 -12.80 2.22
CA THR A 587 -27.01 -14.05 1.86
C THR A 587 -28.44 -14.21 2.39
N GLY A 588 -29.00 -13.25 3.13
CA GLY A 588 -30.43 -13.24 3.54
C GLY A 588 -30.94 -14.42 4.41
N LEU A 589 -30.14 -15.48 4.54
CA LEU A 589 -30.49 -16.79 5.11
C LEU A 589 -30.59 -16.79 6.64
N VAL A 590 -30.05 -15.75 7.30
CA VAL A 590 -29.94 -15.68 8.76
C VAL A 590 -31.30 -15.42 9.44
N ARG A 591 -32.23 -14.71 8.79
CA ARG A 591 -33.53 -14.35 9.41
C ARG A 591 -34.50 -15.52 9.54
N VAL A 592 -34.48 -16.46 8.59
CA VAL A 592 -35.40 -17.62 8.59
C VAL A 592 -34.82 -18.80 9.38
N ALA A 593 -33.48 -18.96 9.37
CA ALA A 593 -32.79 -20.01 10.13
C ALA A 593 -32.85 -19.77 11.64
N MET A 594 -32.72 -18.52 12.11
CA MET A 594 -32.78 -18.20 13.55
C MET A 594 -34.18 -18.44 14.16
N LEU A 595 -35.26 -18.16 13.44
CA LEU A 595 -36.64 -18.36 13.93
C LEU A 595 -37.02 -19.85 14.03
N ARG A 596 -36.48 -20.70 13.14
CA ARG A 596 -36.70 -22.16 13.19
C ARG A 596 -35.78 -22.85 14.20
N ALA A 597 -34.55 -22.39 14.36
CA ALA A 597 -33.61 -22.93 15.35
C ALA A 597 -34.12 -22.73 16.79
N TRP A 598 -34.73 -21.58 17.08
CA TRP A 598 -35.24 -21.26 18.42
C TRP A 598 -36.43 -22.15 18.85
N ALA A 599 -37.31 -22.52 17.92
CA ALA A 599 -38.45 -23.42 18.19
C ALA A 599 -38.03 -24.88 18.40
N THR A 600 -36.87 -25.29 17.85
CA THR A 600 -36.39 -26.68 17.91
C THR A 600 -35.49 -26.92 19.14
N LEU A 601 -34.84 -25.86 19.64
CA LEU A 601 -33.95 -25.88 20.82
C LEU A 601 -34.68 -26.10 22.15
N THR A 602 -35.96 -25.76 22.25
CA THR A 602 -36.76 -25.96 23.48
C THR A 602 -37.25 -27.41 23.65
N ALA A 603 -37.31 -28.20 22.57
CA ALA A 603 -37.80 -29.59 22.62
C ALA A 603 -36.71 -30.62 22.91
N ARG A 604 -35.46 -30.39 22.46
CA ARG A 604 -34.36 -31.38 22.54
C ARG A 604 -33.47 -31.29 23.78
N ALA A 605 -33.62 -30.22 24.58
CA ALA A 605 -32.86 -30.03 25.82
C ALA A 605 -33.22 -31.02 26.97
N ARG A 606 -34.24 -31.87 26.80
CA ARG A 606 -34.64 -32.87 27.82
C ARG A 606 -34.06 -34.27 27.64
N GLN A 607 -33.37 -34.57 26.54
CA GLN A 607 -33.04 -35.96 26.19
C GLN A 607 -31.56 -36.30 26.08
N ALA A 608 -30.65 -35.32 26.09
CA ALA A 608 -29.21 -35.54 25.88
C ALA A 608 -28.38 -35.47 27.18
N GLN A 609 -28.85 -36.15 28.24
CA GLN A 609 -28.11 -36.31 29.51
C GLN A 609 -27.60 -37.75 29.73
N GLN A 610 -27.63 -38.60 28.71
CA GLN A 610 -27.09 -39.96 28.76
C GLN A 610 -26.25 -40.25 27.52
N LEU A 611 -25.03 -40.75 27.76
CA LEU A 611 -24.09 -41.39 26.83
C LEU A 611 -22.93 -40.50 26.33
N ALA A 612 -21.79 -40.67 26.99
CA ALA A 612 -20.46 -40.37 26.50
C ALA A 612 -19.68 -41.68 26.28
N ARG A 613 -18.72 -41.65 25.33
CA ARG A 613 -17.51 -42.50 25.11
C ARG A 613 -17.49 -43.38 23.85
N GLY A 614 -16.39 -43.26 23.06
CA GLY A 614 -15.93 -44.27 22.09
C GLY A 614 -15.02 -43.74 20.96
N TYR A 615 -13.72 -44.06 21.07
CA TYR A 615 -12.51 -43.72 20.29
C TYR A 615 -12.40 -44.05 18.75
N PHE A 616 -11.60 -43.21 18.04
CA PHE A 616 -10.51 -43.38 17.01
C PHE A 616 -10.57 -44.39 15.82
N GLU A 617 -10.22 -43.93 14.59
CA GLU A 617 -9.00 -44.33 13.80
C GLU A 617 -8.83 -43.68 12.38
N ILE A 618 -7.69 -42.99 12.18
CA ILE A 618 -6.68 -42.87 11.09
C ILE A 618 -7.02 -43.05 9.57
N SER A 619 -6.67 -42.04 8.72
CA SER A 619 -5.68 -42.14 7.60
C SER A 619 -5.58 -40.91 6.67
N THR A 620 -4.43 -40.23 6.75
CA THR A 620 -3.52 -39.65 5.72
C THR A 620 -4.00 -39.08 4.36
N MET A 621 -3.51 -37.85 4.06
CA MET A 621 -2.72 -37.37 2.89
C MET A 621 -3.15 -36.04 2.19
N THR A 622 -2.35 -35.00 2.47
CA THR A 622 -1.67 -34.00 1.59
C THR A 622 -2.37 -32.76 0.92
N VAL A 623 -2.13 -31.59 1.55
CA VAL A 623 -1.49 -30.31 1.08
C VAL A 623 -2.04 -29.46 -0.10
N THR A 624 -2.46 -28.19 0.18
CA THR A 624 -1.86 -26.88 -0.26
C THR A 624 -2.60 -25.66 0.37
N PRO A 625 -2.04 -24.41 0.42
CA PRO A 625 -1.96 -23.59 1.64
C PRO A 625 -2.72 -22.23 1.65
N GLY A 626 -3.00 -21.74 2.87
CA GLY A 626 -3.33 -20.35 3.20
C GLY A 626 -2.89 -20.06 4.63
N SER A 627 -2.04 -19.05 4.83
CA SER A 627 -1.20 -18.85 6.00
C SER A 627 -1.95 -18.48 7.29
N SER A 628 -2.36 -19.50 8.05
CA SER A 628 -2.18 -19.52 9.51
C SER A 628 -1.03 -20.48 9.81
N ALA A 629 -0.10 -20.10 10.69
CA ALA A 629 1.07 -20.90 11.06
C ALA A 629 0.71 -22.39 11.18
N ARG A 630 1.30 -23.23 10.31
CA ARG A 630 1.20 -24.68 10.38
C ARG A 630 2.00 -25.14 11.59
N ALA A 631 1.39 -25.21 12.76
CA ALA A 631 1.93 -26.02 13.85
C ALA A 631 1.74 -27.52 13.53
N SER A 632 2.40 -28.04 12.49
CA SER A 632 2.47 -29.48 12.23
C SER A 632 3.63 -29.83 11.28
N GLY A 633 4.77 -30.19 11.87
CA GLY A 633 5.87 -30.86 11.17
C GLY A 633 7.19 -30.73 11.94
N SER A 634 7.67 -31.81 12.54
CA SER A 634 9.07 -31.94 12.94
C SER A 634 9.90 -32.22 11.68
N ALA A 635 10.29 -31.16 10.98
CA ALA A 635 11.32 -31.21 9.94
C ALA A 635 12.65 -30.73 10.55
N PRO A 636 13.80 -31.22 10.07
CA PRO A 636 15.11 -30.90 10.65
C PRO A 636 15.39 -29.39 10.64
N PHE A 637 15.69 -28.81 11.81
CA PHE A 637 16.08 -27.39 11.96
C PHE A 637 17.53 -27.15 11.55
N SER A 638 18.36 -28.17 11.75
CA SER A 638 19.75 -28.20 11.34
C SER A 638 20.15 -29.62 10.94
N THR A 639 21.27 -29.74 10.25
CA THR A 639 21.93 -31.01 9.97
C THR A 639 23.42 -30.89 10.23
N SER A 640 24.06 -31.98 10.62
CA SER A 640 25.51 -32.01 10.84
C SER A 640 26.29 -31.88 9.52
N GLU A 641 27.47 -31.28 9.54
CA GLU A 641 28.44 -31.33 8.44
C GLU A 641 29.39 -32.54 8.62
N PRO A 642 29.16 -33.67 7.95
CA PRO A 642 29.89 -34.91 8.22
C PRO A 642 31.36 -34.88 7.76
N ARG A 643 31.78 -33.88 6.97
CA ARG A 643 33.16 -33.78 6.46
C ARG A 643 34.13 -33.09 7.43
N VAL A 644 33.63 -32.44 8.47
CA VAL A 644 34.49 -31.83 9.51
C VAL A 644 34.76 -32.88 10.60
N PRO A 645 36.02 -33.19 10.95
CA PRO A 645 36.31 -34.10 12.05
C PRO A 645 35.77 -33.57 13.38
N LEU A 646 35.23 -34.46 14.23
CA LEU A 646 34.82 -34.10 15.58
C LEU A 646 36.05 -33.72 16.42
N VAL A 647 36.01 -32.53 17.02
CA VAL A 647 37.07 -32.03 17.91
C VAL A 647 36.63 -32.23 19.37
N PRO A 648 37.50 -32.73 20.26
CA PRO A 648 37.17 -32.84 21.69
C PRO A 648 36.79 -31.47 22.28
N ALA A 649 35.78 -31.44 23.17
CA ALA A 649 35.21 -30.22 23.78
C ALA A 649 34.45 -29.29 22.79
N GLU A 650 34.13 -29.80 21.59
CA GLU A 650 33.29 -29.12 20.61
C GLU A 650 32.16 -30.03 20.12
N THR A 651 31.02 -29.45 19.77
CA THR A 651 29.96 -30.18 19.05
C THR A 651 30.29 -30.28 17.56
N GLN A 652 29.73 -31.28 16.88
CA GLN A 652 29.77 -31.32 15.41
C GLN A 652 29.14 -30.04 14.83
N PRO A 653 29.79 -29.36 13.85
CA PRO A 653 29.20 -28.22 13.18
C PRO A 653 27.83 -28.54 12.57
N GLN A 654 26.87 -27.68 12.87
CA GLN A 654 25.49 -27.72 12.40
C GLN A 654 25.29 -26.64 11.33
N ARG A 655 24.47 -26.94 10.33
CA ARG A 655 24.09 -26.05 9.23
C ARG A 655 22.61 -26.19 8.89
N ASN A 656 22.09 -25.30 8.04
CA ASN A 656 20.70 -25.37 7.59
C ASN A 656 20.37 -26.74 6.96
N ALA A 657 19.22 -27.32 7.30
CA ALA A 657 18.82 -28.62 6.80
C ALA A 657 18.60 -28.66 5.26
N LYS A 658 18.29 -27.52 4.62
CA LYS A 658 18.21 -27.39 3.15
C LYS A 658 19.57 -27.68 2.46
N LEU A 659 20.68 -27.73 3.22
CA LEU A 659 22.03 -28.07 2.73
C LEU A 659 22.39 -29.54 2.88
N ALA A 660 21.48 -30.40 3.36
CA ALA A 660 21.72 -31.83 3.47
C ALA A 660 22.21 -32.40 2.11
N GLY A 661 23.36 -33.07 2.13
CA GLY A 661 24.00 -33.65 0.94
C GLY A 661 24.71 -32.68 -0.01
N ARG A 662 24.74 -31.37 0.27
CA ARG A 662 25.45 -30.38 -0.57
C ARG A 662 26.88 -30.10 -0.09
N PRO A 663 27.82 -29.80 -1.01
CA PRO A 663 29.13 -29.31 -0.62
C PRO A 663 29.10 -27.80 -0.27
N GLY A 664 29.40 -27.44 0.97
CA GLY A 664 29.55 -26.05 1.41
C GLY A 664 28.26 -25.31 1.80
N LEU A 665 28.41 -24.02 2.11
CA LEU A 665 27.36 -23.06 2.47
C LEU A 665 26.84 -22.31 1.23
N LEU A 666 25.68 -21.67 1.34
CA LEU A 666 25.14 -20.79 0.30
C LEU A 666 25.54 -19.34 0.56
N SER A 667 26.42 -18.80 -0.29
CA SER A 667 26.95 -17.43 -0.16
C SER A 667 26.22 -16.38 -1.00
N GLN A 668 25.40 -16.82 -1.97
CA GLN A 668 24.64 -15.94 -2.86
C GLN A 668 23.25 -16.54 -3.13
N PRO A 669 22.20 -15.71 -3.29
CA PRO A 669 20.84 -16.21 -3.52
C PRO A 669 20.68 -16.76 -4.94
N ASN A 670 21.45 -16.25 -5.90
CA ASN A 670 21.59 -16.80 -7.25
C ASN A 670 22.95 -16.38 -7.87
N ASN A 671 23.27 -16.89 -9.06
CA ASN A 671 24.58 -16.68 -9.71
C ASN A 671 24.81 -15.27 -10.27
N LYS A 672 23.77 -14.44 -10.40
CA LYS A 672 23.85 -13.06 -10.91
C LYS A 672 24.14 -12.04 -9.81
N ILE A 673 23.81 -12.37 -8.55
CA ILE A 673 23.94 -11.46 -7.42
C ILE A 673 25.21 -11.79 -6.63
N LYS A 674 26.27 -11.01 -6.85
CA LYS A 674 27.58 -11.20 -6.19
C LYS A 674 27.93 -10.07 -5.24
N THR A 675 27.29 -8.92 -5.42
CA THR A 675 27.55 -7.69 -4.70
C THR A 675 26.23 -6.97 -4.40
N VAL A 676 26.28 -6.01 -3.49
CA VAL A 676 25.12 -5.15 -3.20
C VAL A 676 24.72 -4.33 -4.43
N TYR A 677 25.71 -3.95 -5.26
CA TYR A 677 25.49 -3.36 -6.59
C TYR A 677 24.55 -4.20 -7.45
N ASP A 678 24.74 -5.52 -7.46
CA ASP A 678 23.88 -6.41 -8.25
C ASP A 678 22.46 -6.49 -7.67
N ILE A 679 22.28 -6.35 -6.35
CA ILE A 679 20.94 -6.29 -5.70
C ILE A 679 20.20 -5.02 -6.10
N VAL A 680 20.88 -3.87 -6.05
CA VAL A 680 20.30 -2.57 -6.44
C VAL A 680 19.94 -2.58 -7.92
N ASN A 681 20.83 -3.06 -8.80
CA ASN A 681 20.54 -3.19 -10.22
C ASN A 681 19.41 -4.18 -10.51
N TRP A 682 19.38 -5.31 -9.81
CA TRP A 682 18.27 -6.27 -9.89
C TRP A 682 16.94 -5.62 -9.55
N ALA A 683 16.89 -4.82 -8.48
CA ALA A 683 15.70 -4.06 -8.11
C ALA A 683 15.36 -2.98 -9.14
N ALA A 684 16.34 -2.24 -9.66
CA ALA A 684 16.15 -1.18 -10.64
C ALA A 684 15.72 -1.69 -12.03
N GLU A 685 16.23 -2.85 -12.47
CA GLU A 685 15.75 -3.55 -13.68
C GLU A 685 14.28 -3.98 -13.53
N THR A 686 13.84 -4.23 -12.30
CA THR A 686 12.49 -4.69 -12.00
C THR A 686 11.50 -3.55 -11.75
N TYR A 687 11.93 -2.43 -11.15
CA TYR A 687 11.03 -1.37 -10.64
C TYR A 687 11.42 0.07 -11.01
N GLY A 688 12.39 0.26 -11.90
CA GLY A 688 12.80 1.50 -12.57
C GLY A 688 12.38 2.84 -11.94
N ASP A 689 13.30 3.46 -11.22
CA ASP A 689 13.56 4.90 -11.33
C ASP A 689 15.03 5.07 -10.98
N LYS A 690 15.73 5.97 -11.68
CA LYS A 690 17.15 6.17 -11.45
C LYS A 690 17.30 7.65 -10.98
N PRO A 691 18.05 7.96 -9.89
CA PRO A 691 18.62 9.32 -9.64
C PRO A 691 20.17 9.41 -9.35
N ALA A 692 20.81 10.54 -9.76
CA ALA A 692 22.25 10.76 -10.08
C ALA A 692 23.26 10.98 -8.93
N LEU A 693 23.01 10.45 -7.73
CA LEU A 693 23.76 10.81 -6.53
C LEU A 693 25.28 10.49 -6.59
N GLY A 694 25.67 9.31 -7.10
CA GLY A 694 27.09 8.94 -7.26
C GLY A 694 27.88 9.90 -8.15
N SER A 695 27.25 10.39 -9.23
CA SER A 695 27.86 11.37 -10.14
C SER A 695 28.11 12.70 -9.43
N GLY A 696 27.23 13.06 -8.48
CA GLY A 696 27.39 14.23 -7.62
C GLY A 696 28.59 14.10 -6.70
N LEU A 697 28.78 12.94 -6.07
CA LEU A 697 29.93 12.65 -5.20
C LEU A 697 31.27 12.73 -5.94
N ARG A 698 31.35 12.20 -7.16
CA ARG A 698 32.54 12.36 -8.02
C ARG A 698 32.78 13.80 -8.43
N ALA A 699 31.72 14.53 -8.76
CA ALA A 699 31.82 15.93 -9.16
C ALA A 699 32.33 16.84 -8.04
N VAL A 700 32.15 16.46 -6.77
CA VAL A 700 32.73 17.16 -5.60
C VAL A 700 34.11 16.64 -5.21
N GLY A 701 34.69 15.72 -6.00
CA GLY A 701 36.09 15.31 -5.91
C GLY A 701 36.36 13.98 -5.21
N LEU A 702 35.33 13.26 -4.74
CA LEU A 702 35.53 11.96 -4.11
C LEU A 702 35.95 10.88 -5.13
N GLN A 703 36.84 9.99 -4.69
CA GLN A 703 37.36 8.85 -5.46
C GLN A 703 36.87 7.52 -4.85
N ARG A 704 36.91 6.43 -5.64
CA ARG A 704 36.50 5.06 -5.23
C ARG A 704 37.06 4.58 -3.88
N THR A 705 38.26 5.02 -3.50
CA THR A 705 38.89 4.57 -2.24
C THR A 705 38.45 5.38 -1.02
N ASP A 706 37.78 6.52 -1.25
CA ASP A 706 37.37 7.46 -0.23
C ASP A 706 36.15 6.95 0.54
N LYS A 707 36.02 7.41 1.79
CA LYS A 707 34.99 6.95 2.72
C LYS A 707 34.04 8.10 3.04
N ILE A 708 32.76 7.77 3.16
CA ILE A 708 31.70 8.70 3.53
C ILE A 708 31.14 8.25 4.88
N LEU A 709 31.07 9.17 5.84
CA LEU A 709 30.36 8.94 7.09
C LEU A 709 28.90 9.31 6.90
N VAL A 710 27.98 8.40 7.22
CA VAL A 710 26.54 8.67 7.27
C VAL A 710 26.16 8.89 8.73
N TYR A 711 25.74 10.11 9.05
CA TYR A 711 25.32 10.54 10.37
C TYR A 711 23.87 11.06 10.30
N ALA A 712 22.95 10.13 10.08
CA ALA A 712 21.54 10.40 9.80
C ALA A 712 20.66 9.25 10.33
N ALA A 713 19.36 9.54 10.49
CA ALA A 713 18.32 8.54 10.72
C ALA A 713 17.97 7.80 9.42
N THR A 714 17.43 6.57 9.55
CA THR A 714 16.97 5.74 8.43
C THR A 714 15.88 6.43 7.64
N ARG A 715 16.05 6.51 6.31
CA ARG A 715 15.13 7.19 5.38
C ARG A 715 15.42 6.77 3.94
N GLN A 716 14.49 7.07 3.05
CA GLN A 716 14.51 6.75 1.61
C GLN A 716 15.73 7.25 0.83
N VAL A 717 16.54 8.14 1.42
CA VAL A 717 17.69 8.81 0.79
C VAL A 717 18.81 7.86 0.35
N PHE A 718 18.95 6.69 0.99
CA PHE A 718 20.11 5.81 0.78
C PHE A 718 19.88 4.56 -0.07
N PRO A 719 18.72 3.88 0.01
CA PRO A 719 18.52 2.60 -0.71
C PRO A 719 18.01 2.76 -2.13
N LEU A 720 17.36 3.89 -2.45
CA LEU A 720 16.74 4.15 -3.76
C LEU A 720 17.51 5.18 -4.61
N ASP A 721 18.27 6.09 -4.02
CA ASP A 721 19.11 7.05 -4.75
C ASP A 721 20.47 6.47 -5.20
N SER A 722 20.68 5.17 -4.97
CA SER A 722 21.80 4.38 -5.49
C SER A 722 21.57 3.89 -6.94
N SER A 723 20.49 4.31 -7.59
CA SER A 723 20.00 3.69 -8.84
C SER A 723 20.31 4.42 -10.18
N GLU A 724 20.69 5.71 -10.27
CA GLU A 724 21.41 6.23 -11.50
C GLU A 724 22.91 6.10 -11.40
N ASN A 725 23.45 5.99 -10.19
CA ASN A 725 24.87 5.75 -10.05
C ASN A 725 25.12 4.88 -8.81
N PRO A 726 25.32 3.58 -8.99
CA PRO A 726 25.55 2.59 -7.92
C PRO A 726 26.75 2.82 -7.02
N GLU A 727 27.47 3.93 -7.18
CA GLU A 727 28.65 4.30 -6.39
C GLU A 727 28.39 4.52 -4.90
N ILE A 728 27.14 4.53 -4.42
CA ILE A 728 26.84 4.57 -2.99
C ILE A 728 26.86 3.20 -2.33
N ASP A 729 26.49 2.13 -3.04
CA ASP A 729 26.71 0.80 -2.49
C ASP A 729 28.03 0.21 -2.95
N ALA A 730 28.52 0.61 -4.12
CA ALA A 730 29.66 -0.02 -4.75
C ALA A 730 31.00 0.74 -4.57
N HIS A 731 31.00 2.05 -4.29
CA HIS A 731 32.22 2.87 -4.44
C HIS A 731 32.51 3.85 -3.30
N HIS A 732 31.61 4.02 -2.34
CA HIS A 732 31.86 4.84 -1.16
C HIS A 732 31.48 4.09 0.10
N LYS A 733 32.51 3.76 0.87
CA LYS A 733 32.38 2.87 2.01
C LYS A 733 31.57 3.59 3.10
N ALA A 734 30.25 3.40 3.14
CA ALA A 734 29.40 4.05 4.14
C ALA A 734 29.85 3.63 5.55
N ARG A 735 30.04 4.64 6.40
CA ARG A 735 30.41 4.48 7.80
C ARG A 735 29.24 5.01 8.60
N ASN A 736 28.42 4.12 9.13
CA ASN A 736 27.27 4.56 9.90
C ASN A 736 27.74 4.81 11.33
N ALA A 737 27.84 6.08 11.72
CA ALA A 737 28.01 6.44 13.12
C ALA A 737 26.62 6.53 13.76
N TYR A 738 26.43 5.83 14.87
CA TYR A 738 25.20 5.97 15.66
C TYR A 738 25.02 7.44 16.07
N GLU A 739 23.85 8.00 15.80
CA GLU A 739 23.41 9.29 16.36
C GLU A 739 23.54 9.33 17.90
N ALA A 740 23.37 8.15 18.53
CA ALA A 740 23.40 7.95 19.96
C ALA A 740 24.81 7.96 20.59
N LEU A 741 25.89 7.85 19.80
CA LEU A 741 27.27 7.82 20.32
C LEU A 741 27.78 9.18 20.83
N GLY A 742 26.98 10.24 20.67
CA GLY A 742 27.34 11.58 21.12
C GLY A 742 28.54 12.16 20.36
N LEU A 743 29.07 13.29 20.87
CA LEU A 743 30.12 14.05 20.17
C LEU A 743 31.45 13.29 20.09
N ALA A 744 31.88 12.67 21.19
CA ALA A 744 33.15 11.94 21.24
C ALA A 744 33.16 10.70 20.33
N GLY A 745 32.03 10.00 20.21
CA GLY A 745 31.92 8.86 19.29
C GLY A 745 31.87 9.28 17.81
N LEU A 746 31.27 10.45 17.50
CA LEU A 746 31.35 11.05 16.17
C LEU A 746 32.78 11.43 15.80
N GLU A 747 33.50 12.10 16.71
CA GLU A 747 34.92 12.46 16.53
C GLU A 747 35.80 11.24 16.30
N HIS A 748 35.64 10.19 17.12
CA HIS A 748 36.34 8.91 16.97
C HIS A 748 36.02 8.22 15.64
N SER A 749 34.75 8.22 15.22
CA SER A 749 34.35 7.62 13.95
C SER A 749 34.93 8.36 12.75
N LEU A 750 34.94 9.70 12.76
CA LEU A 750 35.55 10.50 11.69
C LEU A 750 37.06 10.26 11.58
N GLU A 751 37.76 10.21 12.72
CA GLU A 751 39.21 10.02 12.75
C GLU A 751 39.63 8.61 12.36
N SER A 752 39.04 7.59 12.99
CA SER A 752 39.40 6.18 12.74
C SER A 752 39.04 5.73 11.32
N THR A 753 37.93 6.23 10.76
CA THR A 753 37.59 5.92 9.36
C THR A 753 38.45 6.70 8.38
N GLY A 754 38.87 7.92 8.72
CA GLY A 754 39.48 8.85 7.78
C GLY A 754 38.51 9.29 6.68
N ALA A 755 37.23 9.48 7.03
CA ALA A 755 36.20 9.91 6.08
C ALA A 755 36.53 11.26 5.43
N LYS A 756 36.35 11.34 4.11
CA LYS A 756 36.52 12.58 3.34
C LYS A 756 35.22 13.37 3.19
N ALA A 757 34.08 12.71 3.31
CA ALA A 757 32.80 13.39 3.35
C ALA A 757 31.92 12.88 4.49
N ILE A 758 30.97 13.71 4.90
CA ILE A 758 29.94 13.37 5.86
C ILE A 758 28.56 13.75 5.30
N PHE A 759 27.64 12.79 5.32
CA PHE A 759 26.21 13.05 5.16
C PHE A 759 25.57 13.24 6.53
N VAL A 760 24.75 14.28 6.69
CA VAL A 760 24.16 14.63 7.99
C VAL A 760 22.71 15.13 7.87
N ASP A 761 21.86 14.69 8.78
CA ASP A 761 20.51 15.25 8.90
C ASP A 761 20.50 16.66 9.48
N HIS A 762 19.50 17.47 9.11
CA HIS A 762 19.40 18.87 9.52
C HIS A 762 19.51 19.06 11.05
N HIS A 763 18.92 18.18 11.88
CA HIS A 763 18.95 18.30 13.35
C HIS A 763 20.31 17.93 13.97
N LEU A 764 21.22 17.35 13.19
CA LEU A 764 22.54 16.90 13.63
C LEU A 764 23.70 17.81 13.19
N CYS A 765 23.43 18.80 12.34
CA CYS A 765 24.44 19.71 11.81
C CYS A 765 25.25 20.47 12.88
N GLN A 766 24.62 20.83 14.01
CA GLN A 766 25.32 21.48 15.12
C GLN A 766 26.37 20.56 15.76
N LYS A 767 26.07 19.27 15.94
CA LYS A 767 27.04 18.30 16.49
C LYS A 767 28.24 18.12 15.55
N VAL A 768 27.99 18.05 14.24
CA VAL A 768 29.07 18.01 13.22
C VAL A 768 29.91 19.29 13.29
N THR A 769 29.28 20.45 13.44
CA THR A 769 30.00 21.73 13.60
C THR A 769 30.92 21.69 14.81
N SER A 770 30.42 21.23 15.96
CA SER A 770 31.21 21.11 17.19
C SER A 770 32.37 20.13 17.03
N ALA A 771 32.14 18.96 16.42
CA ALA A 771 33.19 17.95 16.20
C ALA A 771 34.32 18.50 15.34
N MET A 772 33.97 19.22 14.28
CA MET A 772 34.90 19.84 13.34
C MET A 772 35.67 21.04 13.93
N THR A 773 35.17 21.61 15.02
CA THR A 773 35.82 22.73 15.74
C THR A 773 36.71 22.23 16.88
N ASN A 774 36.26 21.21 17.61
CA ASN A 774 36.96 20.66 18.79
C ASN A 774 38.22 19.87 18.43
N ARG A 775 38.16 19.07 17.36
CA ARG A 775 39.31 18.39 16.77
C ARG A 775 39.56 18.97 15.39
N ALA A 776 40.80 19.32 15.08
CA ALA A 776 41.18 19.55 13.70
C ALA A 776 41.03 18.22 12.95
N LEU A 777 39.94 18.07 12.21
CA LEU A 777 39.66 16.93 11.33
C LEU A 777 39.98 17.34 9.88
N PRO A 778 41.27 17.44 9.49
CA PRO A 778 41.68 18.04 8.21
C PRO A 778 41.22 17.25 6.99
N ARG A 779 40.83 15.99 7.15
CA ARG A 779 40.50 15.06 6.06
C ARG A 779 39.09 15.22 5.49
N VAL A 780 38.16 15.85 6.22
CA VAL A 780 36.80 16.09 5.71
C VAL A 780 36.84 17.27 4.74
N GLU A 781 36.55 16.98 3.48
CA GLU A 781 36.57 17.90 2.33
C GLU A 781 35.15 18.28 1.88
N ALA A 782 34.12 17.46 2.18
CA ALA A 782 32.72 17.74 1.84
C ALA A 782 31.74 17.43 2.99
N ILE A 783 30.76 18.31 3.20
CA ILE A 783 29.61 18.11 4.10
C ILE A 783 28.34 18.18 3.25
N VAL A 784 27.59 17.09 3.24
CA VAL A 784 26.29 16.99 2.56
C VAL A 784 25.22 16.97 3.62
N TYR A 785 24.32 17.94 3.62
CA TYR A 785 23.21 17.98 4.57
C TYR A 785 21.87 17.73 3.88
N ASN A 786 20.95 17.11 4.60
CA ASN A 786 19.62 16.80 4.08
C ASN A 786 18.72 18.05 4.01
N ASP A 787 17.94 18.19 2.94
CA ASP A 787 16.98 19.29 2.74
C ASP A 787 15.75 19.15 3.67
N GLN A 788 15.05 20.26 3.94
CA GLN A 788 13.76 20.23 4.64
C GLN A 788 12.65 19.75 3.67
N PRO A 789 11.71 18.90 4.12
CA PRO A 789 10.56 18.49 3.31
C PRO A 789 9.60 19.65 2.94
N SER A 790 9.74 20.83 3.57
CA SER A 790 8.90 22.02 3.32
C SER A 790 9.46 23.02 2.30
N GLY A 791 10.58 22.73 1.62
CA GLY A 791 11.12 23.57 0.54
C GLY A 791 11.63 24.97 0.95
N THR A 792 11.55 25.36 2.23
CA THR A 792 12.03 26.66 2.71
C THR A 792 13.51 26.57 3.13
N CYS A 793 14.41 26.70 2.16
CA CYS A 793 15.84 26.86 2.41
C CYS A 793 16.14 28.32 2.75
N ASP A 794 15.90 28.74 4.00
CA ASP A 794 16.42 30.02 4.45
C ASP A 794 17.87 29.85 4.93
N SER A 795 18.82 30.38 4.16
CA SER A 795 20.25 30.41 4.51
C SER A 795 20.56 31.06 5.88
N GLY A 796 19.55 31.70 6.50
CA GLY A 796 19.57 32.23 7.85
C GLY A 796 19.21 31.26 8.99
N ALA A 797 18.87 29.99 8.74
CA ALA A 797 18.43 29.08 9.80
C ALA A 797 19.53 28.74 10.84
N ALA A 798 19.22 28.87 12.14
CA ALA A 798 20.21 28.76 13.22
C ALA A 798 20.96 27.42 13.29
N TRP A 799 20.39 26.34 12.75
CA TRP A 799 20.99 25.00 12.76
C TRP A 799 22.12 24.81 11.73
N ILE A 800 22.12 25.57 10.63
CA ILE A 800 23.13 25.46 9.55
C ILE A 800 24.21 26.56 9.61
N ARG A 801 23.95 27.66 10.34
CA ARG A 801 24.91 28.79 10.47
C ARG A 801 26.32 28.33 10.86
N GLY A 802 26.42 27.37 11.78
CA GLY A 802 27.70 26.81 12.22
C GLY A 802 28.53 26.19 11.09
N LEU A 803 27.88 25.50 10.15
CA LEU A 803 28.54 24.93 8.98
C LEU A 803 29.06 26.02 8.03
N PHE A 804 28.30 27.08 7.80
CA PHE A 804 28.75 28.20 6.96
C PHE A 804 29.87 29.02 7.61
N GLU A 805 29.88 29.18 8.94
CA GLU A 805 31.02 29.77 9.65
C GLU A 805 32.28 28.89 9.54
N LEU A 806 32.13 27.56 9.61
CA LEU A 806 33.23 26.63 9.36
C LEU A 806 33.81 26.78 7.94
N LYS A 807 32.97 27.06 6.94
CA LYS A 807 33.44 27.31 5.56
C LYS A 807 34.33 28.56 5.46
N LYS A 808 34.06 29.59 6.26
CA LYS A 808 34.90 30.81 6.31
C LYS A 808 36.28 30.52 6.89
N THR A 809 36.37 29.65 7.90
CA THR A 809 37.64 29.25 8.51
C THR A 809 38.36 28.14 7.74
N ARG A 810 37.66 27.42 6.86
CA ARG A 810 38.19 26.34 6.01
C ARG A 810 37.71 26.51 4.55
N PRO A 811 38.31 27.42 3.75
CA PRO A 811 37.82 27.78 2.42
C PRO A 811 37.73 26.61 1.41
N GLY A 812 38.51 25.55 1.60
CA GLY A 812 38.47 24.33 0.77
C GLY A 812 37.35 23.35 1.12
N LEU A 813 36.57 23.59 2.16
CA LEU A 813 35.46 22.73 2.58
C LEU A 813 34.21 22.97 1.73
N GLN A 814 33.76 21.94 1.04
CA GLN A 814 32.51 21.97 0.28
C GLN A 814 31.33 21.69 1.21
N ILE A 815 30.27 22.49 1.09
CA ILE A 815 29.04 22.32 1.87
C ILE A 815 27.88 22.43 0.90
N LEU A 816 27.14 21.35 0.75
CA LEU A 816 26.08 21.17 -0.25
C LEU A 816 24.85 20.58 0.40
N SER A 817 23.68 20.99 -0.05
CA SER A 817 22.47 20.23 0.27
C SER A 817 22.39 18.96 -0.58
N PHE A 818 21.60 18.00 -0.14
CA PHE A 818 21.40 16.75 -0.86
C PHE A 818 20.87 16.97 -2.28
N SER A 819 19.86 17.83 -2.44
CA SER A 819 19.30 18.18 -3.76
C SER A 819 20.34 18.87 -4.65
N GLN A 820 21.19 19.73 -4.08
CA GLN A 820 22.28 20.37 -4.82
C GLN A 820 23.30 19.34 -5.32
N LEU A 821 23.65 18.35 -4.49
CA LEU A 821 24.56 17.28 -4.87
C LEU A 821 23.97 16.45 -6.02
N CYS A 822 22.68 16.10 -5.95
CA CYS A 822 21.98 15.37 -7.00
C CYS A 822 21.92 16.18 -8.31
N GLN A 823 21.63 17.47 -8.23
CA GLN A 823 21.62 18.36 -9.40
C GLN A 823 23.00 18.44 -10.07
N VAL A 824 24.06 18.57 -9.27
CA VAL A 824 25.45 18.52 -9.77
C VAL A 824 25.72 17.18 -10.44
N GLY A 825 25.26 16.07 -9.85
CA GLY A 825 25.39 14.73 -10.42
C GLY A 825 24.70 14.57 -11.77
N ARG A 826 23.45 15.05 -11.91
CA ARG A 826 22.70 15.03 -13.17
C ARG A 826 23.41 15.82 -14.28
N SER A 827 24.05 16.94 -13.91
CA SER A 827 24.79 17.77 -14.88
C SER A 827 26.13 17.16 -15.33
N LYS A 828 26.66 16.18 -14.59
CA LYS A 828 27.98 15.56 -14.81
C LYS A 828 27.90 14.05 -14.62
N MET A 829 27.03 13.41 -15.39
CA MET A 829 26.91 11.95 -15.40
C MET A 829 28.23 11.30 -15.77
N SER A 830 28.51 10.18 -15.11
CA SER A 830 29.77 9.46 -15.24
C SER A 830 29.50 7.96 -15.15
N GLU A 831 30.30 7.15 -15.84
CA GLU A 831 30.06 5.70 -15.93
C GLU A 831 30.18 5.00 -14.56
N PRO A 832 29.25 4.11 -14.19
CA PRO A 832 29.37 3.29 -13.00
C PRO A 832 30.63 2.44 -13.04
N VAL A 833 31.34 2.36 -11.93
CA VAL A 833 32.37 1.34 -11.74
C VAL A 833 31.69 0.16 -11.05
N GLN A 834 32.10 -1.09 -11.31
CA GLN A 834 31.52 -2.27 -10.65
C GLN A 834 32.43 -2.68 -9.47
N PRO A 835 31.88 -3.02 -8.28
CA PRO A 835 32.69 -3.48 -7.16
C PRO A 835 33.02 -4.97 -7.30
N ASP A 836 34.11 -5.41 -6.66
CA ASP A 836 34.38 -6.84 -6.47
C ASP A 836 33.70 -7.33 -5.19
N ARG A 837 33.40 -8.64 -5.11
CA ARG A 837 32.81 -9.25 -3.91
C ARG A 837 33.70 -9.13 -2.66
N GLU A 838 35.01 -9.03 -2.84
CA GLU A 838 35.99 -8.82 -1.77
C GLU A 838 36.16 -7.35 -1.36
N ASP A 839 35.56 -6.41 -2.10
CA ASP A 839 35.61 -5.00 -1.77
C ASP A 839 34.80 -4.70 -0.49
N LEU A 840 35.29 -3.70 0.25
CA LEU A 840 34.66 -3.23 1.48
C LEU A 840 33.41 -2.40 1.15
N CYS A 841 32.25 -2.89 1.57
CA CYS A 841 30.96 -2.21 1.42
C CYS A 841 30.74 -1.18 2.55
N ALA A 842 30.82 -1.61 3.82
CA ALA A 842 30.55 -0.75 4.98
C ALA A 842 31.48 -1.02 6.17
N ILE A 843 31.49 -0.12 7.16
CA ILE A 843 31.99 -0.44 8.51
C ILE A 843 30.93 -0.05 9.51
N TYR A 844 30.56 -1.03 10.34
CA TYR A 844 29.61 -0.86 11.43
C TYR A 844 30.36 -0.79 12.76
N TYR A 845 30.13 0.26 13.53
CA TYR A 845 30.77 0.40 14.83
C TYR A 845 29.95 -0.27 15.94
N THR A 846 30.59 -1.06 16.78
CA THR A 846 30.00 -1.70 17.96
C THR A 846 30.57 -1.09 19.24
N SER A 847 29.71 -0.80 20.22
CA SER A 847 30.16 -0.38 21.55
C SER A 847 30.59 -1.60 22.36
N GLY A 848 31.89 -1.89 22.39
CA GLY A 848 32.44 -2.92 23.26
C GLY A 848 32.45 -2.52 24.75
N SER A 849 32.67 -3.49 25.64
CA SER A 849 32.81 -3.31 27.09
C SER A 849 33.93 -2.35 27.52
N THR A 850 34.79 -1.93 26.59
CA THR A 850 35.93 -1.03 26.80
C THR A 850 35.61 0.45 26.57
N GLY A 851 34.37 0.78 26.17
CA GLY A 851 33.91 2.17 25.97
C GLY A 851 34.31 2.83 24.65
N ILE A 852 35.36 2.34 23.97
CA ILE A 852 35.76 2.80 22.64
C ILE A 852 35.06 1.95 21.56
N PRO A 853 34.32 2.56 20.61
CA PRO A 853 33.66 1.81 19.54
C PRO A 853 34.65 1.07 18.62
N LYS A 854 34.36 -0.19 18.30
CA LYS A 854 35.15 -1.06 17.41
C LYS A 854 34.48 -1.16 16.04
N GLY A 855 35.23 -0.97 14.95
CA GLY A 855 34.68 -1.03 13.60
C GLY A 855 34.70 -2.46 13.04
N VAL A 856 33.56 -2.97 12.60
CA VAL A 856 33.41 -4.25 11.89
C VAL A 856 33.39 -3.99 10.38
N PRO A 857 34.40 -4.41 9.61
CA PRO A 857 34.42 -4.29 8.16
C PRO A 857 33.47 -5.30 7.51
N VAL A 858 32.52 -4.80 6.73
CA VAL A 858 31.57 -5.60 5.96
C VAL A 858 31.94 -5.54 4.49
N LYS A 859 32.32 -6.68 3.93
CA LYS A 859 32.56 -6.85 2.48
C LYS A 859 31.24 -7.07 1.73
N HIS A 860 31.24 -6.84 0.42
CA HIS A 860 30.06 -7.13 -0.42
C HIS A 860 29.60 -8.58 -0.32
N LYS A 861 30.52 -9.55 -0.31
CA LYS A 861 30.18 -10.97 -0.12
C LYS A 861 29.43 -11.22 1.19
N ALA A 862 29.75 -10.47 2.25
CA ALA A 862 29.13 -10.66 3.56
C ALA A 862 27.69 -10.15 3.60
N ALA A 863 27.43 -9.00 2.97
CA ALA A 863 26.08 -8.46 2.81
C ALA A 863 25.19 -9.40 1.96
N VAL A 864 25.70 -9.89 0.83
CA VAL A 864 24.97 -10.83 -0.05
C VAL A 864 24.73 -12.19 0.64
N ALA A 865 25.70 -12.69 1.41
CA ALA A 865 25.53 -13.90 2.21
C ALA A 865 24.46 -13.72 3.30
N ALA A 866 24.32 -12.53 3.88
CA ALA A 866 23.23 -12.24 4.82
C ALA A 866 21.85 -12.27 4.15
N VAL A 867 21.71 -11.67 2.96
CA VAL A 867 20.48 -11.77 2.15
C VAL A 867 20.16 -13.23 1.83
N THR A 868 21.17 -14.01 1.44
CA THR A 868 21.02 -15.46 1.18
C THR A 868 20.55 -16.23 2.43
N GLY A 869 21.10 -15.87 3.59
CA GLY A 869 20.72 -16.47 4.86
C GLY A 869 19.26 -16.19 5.22
N LEU A 870 18.81 -14.94 5.09
CA LEU A 870 17.43 -14.55 5.30
C LEU A 870 16.49 -15.25 4.31
N ASP A 871 16.82 -15.20 3.02
CA ASP A 871 16.06 -15.85 1.94
C ASP A 871 15.86 -17.36 2.20
N SER A 872 16.91 -18.04 2.68
CA SER A 872 16.86 -19.48 2.94
C SER A 872 15.84 -19.89 4.02
N VAL A 873 15.45 -18.97 4.92
CA VAL A 873 14.53 -19.25 6.03
C VAL A 873 13.17 -18.60 5.79
N ILE A 874 13.13 -17.34 5.34
CA ILE A 874 11.88 -16.56 5.23
C ILE A 874 11.49 -16.14 3.81
N GLY A 875 12.35 -16.37 2.81
CA GLY A 875 12.08 -15.97 1.42
C GLY A 875 10.80 -16.59 0.85
N ASP A 876 10.50 -17.83 1.23
CA ASP A 876 9.29 -18.56 0.81
C ASP A 876 7.97 -17.92 1.30
N TYR A 877 8.01 -16.97 2.25
CA TYR A 877 6.83 -16.27 2.78
C TYR A 877 6.60 -14.88 2.18
N LEU A 878 7.54 -14.38 1.37
CA LEU A 878 7.59 -13.00 0.90
C LEU A 878 7.37 -12.92 -0.62
N SER A 879 6.74 -11.81 -1.05
CA SER A 879 6.46 -11.52 -2.45
C SER A 879 6.52 -10.01 -2.71
N PRO A 880 6.55 -9.55 -3.97
CA PRO A 880 6.45 -8.13 -4.30
C PRO A 880 5.17 -7.43 -3.80
N SER A 881 4.12 -8.20 -3.42
CA SER A 881 2.90 -7.64 -2.82
C SER A 881 3.06 -7.24 -1.34
N ASP A 882 4.15 -7.69 -0.70
CA ASP A 882 4.45 -7.40 0.70
C ASP A 882 4.98 -5.98 0.91
N SER A 883 4.90 -5.51 2.16
CA SER A 883 5.41 -4.20 2.55
C SER A 883 6.14 -4.25 3.89
N PHE A 884 7.30 -3.60 3.92
CA PHE A 884 8.22 -3.51 5.05
C PHE A 884 8.32 -2.07 5.55
N LEU A 885 8.19 -1.86 6.87
CA LEU A 885 8.41 -0.54 7.47
C LEU A 885 9.85 -0.48 8.02
N ALA A 886 10.70 0.33 7.39
CA ALA A 886 12.04 0.64 7.83
C ALA A 886 12.02 1.82 8.82
N TYR A 887 12.49 1.58 10.04
CA TYR A 887 12.50 2.56 11.13
C TYR A 887 13.58 2.32 12.19
N LEU A 888 14.29 1.18 12.15
CA LEU A 888 15.45 0.98 13.03
C LEU A 888 16.64 1.74 12.44
N PRO A 889 17.57 2.25 13.27
CA PRO A 889 18.70 3.00 12.76
C PRO A 889 19.53 2.19 11.76
N LEU A 890 19.83 2.76 10.58
CA LEU A 890 20.68 2.15 9.55
C LEU A 890 22.12 1.94 10.05
N ALA A 891 22.50 2.59 11.15
CA ALA A 891 23.74 2.30 11.90
C ALA A 891 23.74 0.94 12.62
N HIS A 892 22.60 0.25 12.65
CA HIS A 892 22.48 -1.12 13.13
C HIS A 892 22.37 -2.08 11.95
N VAL A 893 23.23 -3.09 11.93
CA VAL A 893 23.40 -4.06 10.84
C VAL A 893 22.11 -4.79 10.43
N LEU A 894 21.17 -4.93 11.38
CA LEU A 894 19.89 -5.62 11.20
C LEU A 894 19.00 -4.92 10.16
N GLU A 895 18.88 -3.59 10.22
CA GLU A 895 18.06 -2.84 9.27
C GLU A 895 18.65 -2.97 7.86
N PHE A 896 19.97 -2.78 7.75
CA PHE A 896 20.69 -2.90 6.48
C PHE A 896 20.52 -4.28 5.83
N ALA A 897 20.56 -5.36 6.60
CA ALA A 897 20.34 -6.71 6.07
C ALA A 897 18.93 -6.88 5.48
N PHE A 898 17.91 -6.35 6.17
CA PHE A 898 16.52 -6.46 5.74
C PHE A 898 16.18 -5.51 4.59
N GLU A 899 16.70 -4.30 4.56
CA GLU A 899 16.49 -3.38 3.42
C GLU A 899 17.07 -3.98 2.13
N ASN A 900 18.29 -4.53 2.18
CA ASN A 900 18.90 -5.23 1.05
C ASN A 900 18.12 -6.48 0.63
N SER A 901 17.57 -7.22 1.60
CA SER A 901 16.73 -8.38 1.30
C SER A 901 15.40 -7.96 0.67
N CYS A 902 14.79 -6.86 1.11
CA CYS A 902 13.58 -6.30 0.52
C CYS A 902 13.80 -5.85 -0.92
N LEU A 903 14.94 -5.20 -1.22
CA LEU A 903 15.33 -4.87 -2.59
C LEU A 903 15.44 -6.13 -3.46
N PHE A 904 16.08 -7.18 -2.94
CA PHE A 904 16.19 -8.47 -3.63
C PHE A 904 14.82 -9.12 -3.89
N TRP A 905 13.93 -9.13 -2.89
CA TRP A 905 12.58 -9.71 -2.97
C TRP A 905 11.57 -8.84 -3.74
N GLY A 906 11.92 -7.59 -4.07
CA GLY A 906 11.00 -6.63 -4.68
C GLY A 906 9.89 -6.14 -3.75
N VAL A 907 10.13 -6.18 -2.44
CA VAL A 907 9.18 -5.76 -1.40
C VAL A 907 9.14 -4.24 -1.30
N LYS A 908 7.93 -3.68 -1.19
CA LYS A 908 7.75 -2.23 -0.98
C LYS A 908 8.22 -1.81 0.41
N MET A 909 9.12 -0.83 0.48
CA MET A 909 9.59 -0.28 1.76
C MET A 909 8.96 1.08 2.06
N GLY A 910 8.52 1.29 3.30
CA GLY A 910 8.13 2.58 3.85
C GLY A 910 9.13 3.02 4.91
N TYR A 911 9.35 4.32 5.06
CA TYR A 911 10.30 4.85 6.04
C TYR A 911 9.56 5.59 7.15
N GLY A 912 9.92 5.29 8.39
CA GLY A 912 9.38 5.92 9.59
C GLY A 912 10.44 6.13 10.66
N GLY A 913 10.01 6.58 11.83
CA GLY A 913 10.88 6.81 12.98
C GLY A 913 10.41 6.04 14.21
N ALA A 914 11.34 5.50 15.01
CA ALA A 914 10.99 4.81 16.26
C ALA A 914 10.16 5.68 17.25
N ARG A 915 10.20 7.00 17.11
CA ARG A 915 9.42 7.98 17.89
C ARG A 915 8.04 8.30 17.27
N THR A 916 7.91 8.20 15.96
CA THR A 916 6.68 8.48 15.19
C THR A 916 5.90 7.21 14.86
N LEU A 917 6.40 6.05 15.28
CA LEU A 917 5.81 4.73 15.03
C LEU A 917 4.34 4.61 15.43
N PHE A 918 3.91 5.30 16.50
CA PHE A 918 2.54 5.33 17.01
C PHE A 918 1.92 6.72 16.86
N ASP A 919 0.58 6.76 16.85
CA ASP A 919 -0.19 8.00 16.83
C ASP A 919 0.26 8.95 17.94
N HIS A 920 0.44 10.23 17.59
CA HIS A 920 0.96 11.24 18.50
C HIS A 920 0.24 12.57 18.31
N VAL A 921 0.16 13.35 19.39
CA VAL A 921 -0.37 14.72 19.31
C VAL A 921 0.72 15.60 18.73
N THR A 922 0.45 16.22 17.59
CA THR A 922 1.38 17.14 16.94
C THR A 922 1.56 18.41 17.80
N PRO A 923 2.62 19.21 17.58
CA PRO A 923 2.79 20.50 18.26
C PRO A 923 1.59 21.46 18.08
N SER A 924 0.77 21.24 17.05
CA SER A 924 -0.46 22.00 16.77
C SER A 924 -1.71 21.50 17.53
N GLY A 925 -1.57 20.44 18.34
CA GLY A 925 -2.67 19.87 19.13
C GLY A 925 -3.58 18.89 18.36
N THR A 926 -3.28 18.59 17.10
CA THR A 926 -4.00 17.60 16.29
C THR A 926 -3.43 16.19 16.49
N LEU A 927 -4.27 15.16 16.42
CA LEU A 927 -3.81 13.78 16.43
C LEU A 927 -3.22 13.44 15.06
N GLY A 928 -1.90 13.28 14.98
CA GLY A 928 -1.21 12.80 13.79
C GLY A 928 -1.19 11.27 13.79
N ALA A 929 -1.55 10.67 12.66
CA ALA A 929 -1.41 9.22 12.47
C ALA A 929 0.08 8.82 12.54
N GLY A 930 0.39 7.80 13.33
CA GLY A 930 1.72 7.23 13.43
C GLY A 930 2.08 6.38 12.21
N ASP A 931 3.37 6.08 12.06
CA ASP A 931 3.90 5.43 10.87
C ASP A 931 3.27 4.04 10.63
N LEU A 932 2.97 3.27 11.69
CA LEU A 932 2.29 1.97 11.57
C LEU A 932 0.87 2.11 11.02
N HIS A 933 0.13 3.11 11.48
CA HIS A 933 -1.25 3.35 11.07
C HIS A 933 -1.31 3.85 9.62
N ALA A 934 -0.37 4.73 9.23
CA ALA A 934 -0.29 5.27 7.89
C ALA A 934 0.19 4.24 6.84
N PHE A 935 1.24 3.47 7.16
CA PHE A 935 1.88 2.57 6.19
C PHE A 935 1.29 1.15 6.19
N GLN A 936 0.81 0.66 7.33
CA GLN A 936 0.22 -0.67 7.53
C GLN A 936 1.08 -1.82 6.96
N PRO A 937 2.29 -2.07 7.48
CA PRO A 937 3.20 -3.08 6.92
C PRO A 937 2.63 -4.50 6.96
N THR A 938 3.09 -5.38 6.05
CA THR A 938 2.76 -6.82 6.08
C THR A 938 3.76 -7.63 6.88
N PHE A 939 4.99 -7.14 7.05
CA PHE A 939 5.92 -7.63 8.07
C PHE A 939 6.79 -6.49 8.60
N MET A 940 7.33 -6.68 9.81
CA MET A 940 8.21 -5.70 10.43
C MET A 940 9.24 -6.39 11.34
N ILE A 941 10.39 -5.76 11.49
CA ILE A 941 11.44 -6.20 12.42
C ILE A 941 11.58 -5.18 13.54
N GLY A 942 11.98 -5.61 14.72
CA GLY A 942 12.04 -4.73 15.88
C GLY A 942 12.87 -5.31 17.02
N VAL A 943 13.24 -4.44 17.96
CA VAL A 943 13.94 -4.81 19.18
C VAL A 943 12.95 -5.04 20.34
N PRO A 944 13.33 -5.76 21.42
CA PRO A 944 12.43 -6.06 22.54
C PRO A 944 11.66 -4.85 23.09
N ALA A 945 12.31 -3.69 23.17
CA ALA A 945 11.68 -2.46 23.65
C ALA A 945 10.49 -2.00 22.78
N ILE A 946 10.54 -2.23 21.46
CA ILE A 946 9.42 -1.91 20.55
C ILE A 946 8.25 -2.87 20.77
N TRP A 947 8.53 -4.16 20.93
CA TRP A 947 7.50 -5.17 21.18
C TRP A 947 6.77 -4.93 22.51
N GLU A 948 7.49 -4.51 23.56
CA GLU A 948 6.86 -4.12 24.82
C GLU A 948 5.99 -2.86 24.67
N ARG A 949 6.40 -1.88 23.84
CA ARG A 949 5.56 -0.70 23.53
C ARG A 949 4.29 -1.10 22.79
N ILE A 950 4.38 -1.97 21.79
CA ILE A 950 3.22 -2.49 21.03
C ILE A 950 2.27 -3.23 21.97
N LYS A 951 2.80 -4.15 22.80
CA LYS A 951 2.02 -4.87 23.81
C LYS A 951 1.26 -3.90 24.71
N LYS A 952 1.93 -2.88 25.26
CA LYS A 952 1.31 -1.85 26.12
C LYS A 952 0.25 -1.02 25.38
N ALA A 953 0.48 -0.67 24.12
CA ALA A 953 -0.50 0.04 23.30
C ALA A 953 -1.78 -0.80 23.09
N ILE A 954 -1.62 -2.10 22.82
CA ILE A 954 -2.76 -3.04 22.72
C ILE A 954 -3.52 -3.12 24.04
N PHE A 955 -2.81 -3.27 25.17
CA PHE A 955 -3.42 -3.23 26.49
C PHE A 955 -4.24 -1.96 26.71
N SER A 956 -3.68 -0.80 26.36
CA SER A 956 -4.37 0.48 26.49
C SER A 956 -5.61 0.59 25.60
N SER A 957 -5.56 0.09 24.35
CA SER A 957 -6.74 0.01 23.48
C SER A 957 -7.84 -0.86 24.12
N VAL A 958 -7.49 -2.04 24.64
CA VAL A 958 -8.42 -2.94 25.33
C VAL A 958 -8.98 -2.32 26.62
N GLU A 959 -8.18 -1.58 27.39
CA GLU A 959 -8.63 -0.89 28.60
C GLU A 959 -9.57 0.28 28.31
N ASN A 960 -9.43 0.92 27.16
CA ASN A 960 -10.32 1.99 26.70
C ASN A 960 -11.60 1.47 26.01
N SER A 961 -11.66 0.17 25.70
CA SER A 961 -12.85 -0.48 25.12
C SER A 961 -13.98 -0.71 26.13
N SER A 962 -15.18 -0.99 25.60
CA SER A 962 -16.37 -1.25 26.41
C SER A 962 -16.18 -2.48 27.31
N PHE A 963 -16.95 -2.58 28.40
CA PHE A 963 -16.86 -3.72 29.32
C PHE A 963 -17.08 -5.07 28.61
N ILE A 964 -17.98 -5.10 27.62
CA ILE A 964 -18.31 -6.31 26.85
C ILE A 964 -17.12 -6.70 25.96
N ASP A 965 -16.52 -5.73 25.26
CA ASP A 965 -15.39 -5.97 24.35
C ASP A 965 -14.15 -6.43 25.12
N ARG A 966 -13.90 -5.84 26.29
CA ARG A 966 -12.82 -6.24 27.19
C ARG A 966 -12.99 -7.68 27.70
N LEU A 967 -14.20 -8.05 28.14
CA LEU A 967 -14.48 -9.41 28.60
C LEU A 967 -14.32 -10.42 27.45
N ALA A 968 -14.80 -10.05 26.25
CA ALA A 968 -14.67 -10.86 25.06
C ALA A 968 -13.19 -11.06 24.69
N PHE A 969 -12.38 -10.00 24.65
CA PHE A 969 -10.95 -10.06 24.37
C PHE A 969 -10.22 -11.06 25.28
N TRP A 970 -10.37 -10.93 26.60
CA TRP A 970 -9.69 -11.81 27.56
C TRP A 970 -10.17 -13.26 27.50
N SER A 971 -11.47 -13.47 27.30
CA SER A 971 -12.05 -14.81 27.16
C SER A 971 -11.55 -15.51 25.90
N TRP A 972 -11.47 -14.78 24.79
CA TRP A 972 -10.99 -15.29 23.51
C TRP A 972 -9.49 -15.57 23.53
N LEU A 973 -8.69 -14.68 24.09
CA LEU A 973 -7.25 -14.92 24.26
C LEU A 973 -7.00 -16.20 25.06
N LYS A 974 -7.76 -16.41 26.14
CA LYS A 974 -7.64 -17.63 26.96
C LYS A 974 -8.05 -18.89 26.19
N ALA A 975 -9.12 -18.83 25.41
CA ALA A 975 -9.55 -19.93 24.55
C ALA A 975 -8.48 -20.28 23.50
N LYS A 976 -7.93 -19.27 22.81
CA LYS A 976 -6.86 -19.43 21.82
C LYS A 976 -5.60 -20.05 22.42
N GLN A 977 -5.20 -19.62 23.63
CA GLN A 977 -4.09 -20.23 24.38
C GLN A 977 -4.33 -21.71 24.69
N ILE A 978 -5.54 -22.07 25.15
CA ILE A 978 -5.90 -23.46 25.46
C ILE A 978 -5.87 -24.33 24.19
N TRP A 979 -6.40 -23.84 23.07
CA TRP A 979 -6.42 -24.57 21.81
C TRP A 979 -5.02 -24.76 21.21
N ALA A 980 -4.19 -23.72 21.27
CA ALA A 980 -2.79 -23.80 20.86
C ALA A 980 -2.02 -24.82 21.72
N ALA A 981 -2.20 -24.81 23.03
CA ALA A 981 -1.59 -25.79 23.94
C ALA A 981 -2.09 -27.23 23.71
N ALA A 982 -3.30 -27.39 23.18
CA ALA A 982 -3.88 -28.69 22.84
C ALA A 982 -3.54 -29.17 21.41
N GLY A 983 -2.73 -28.42 20.65
CA GLY A 983 -2.27 -28.81 19.30
C GLY A 983 -3.32 -28.68 18.20
N PHE A 984 -4.42 -27.95 18.42
CA PHE A 984 -5.42 -27.69 17.37
C PHE A 984 -4.89 -26.66 16.36
N ALA A 985 -4.67 -27.08 15.11
CA ALA A 985 -4.32 -26.20 14.00
C ALA A 985 -5.58 -25.46 13.46
N GLY A 986 -5.43 -24.17 13.13
CA GLY A 986 -6.45 -23.39 12.40
C GLY A 986 -7.40 -22.55 13.26
N THR A 987 -6.89 -21.59 14.04
CA THR A 987 -7.73 -20.58 14.72
C THR A 987 -8.10 -19.37 13.84
N GLY A 988 -7.72 -19.38 12.55
CA GLY A 988 -7.83 -18.24 11.63
C GLY A 988 -9.25 -17.70 11.40
N GLY A 989 -10.29 -18.53 11.56
CA GLY A 989 -11.69 -18.13 11.33
C GLY A 989 -12.31 -17.24 12.43
N PHE A 990 -11.64 -17.04 13.58
CA PHE A 990 -12.26 -16.45 14.77
C PHE A 990 -11.46 -15.27 15.38
N ASN A 991 -10.60 -14.63 14.59
CA ASN A 991 -9.72 -13.55 15.06
C ASN A 991 -10.40 -12.18 15.28
N GLY A 992 -11.66 -11.97 14.86
CA GLY A 992 -12.26 -10.63 14.70
C GLY A 992 -12.22 -9.68 15.92
N ILE A 993 -12.33 -10.20 17.16
CA ILE A 993 -12.30 -9.37 18.39
C ILE A 993 -10.87 -9.14 18.89
N LEU A 994 -9.96 -10.09 18.70
CA LEU A 994 -8.54 -9.92 19.05
C LEU A 994 -7.83 -9.03 18.02
N SER A 995 -8.21 -9.19 16.75
CA SER A 995 -7.64 -8.44 15.63
C SER A 995 -8.03 -6.98 15.64
N SER A 996 -9.20 -6.58 16.19
CA SER A 996 -9.58 -5.16 16.20
C SER A 996 -8.62 -4.32 17.05
N ALA A 997 -8.34 -4.74 18.29
CA ALA A 997 -7.41 -4.03 19.17
C ALA A 997 -5.96 -4.05 18.65
N ALA A 998 -5.53 -5.16 18.02
CA ALA A 998 -4.22 -5.23 17.37
C ALA A 998 -4.14 -4.36 16.11
N SER A 999 -5.18 -4.39 15.27
CA SER A 999 -5.24 -3.65 13.99
C SER A 999 -5.26 -2.14 14.21
N GLU A 1000 -5.86 -1.66 15.30
CA GLU A 1000 -5.78 -0.25 15.70
C GLU A 1000 -4.34 0.21 15.96
N VAL A 1001 -3.45 -0.71 16.39
CA VAL A 1001 -2.08 -0.37 16.80
C VAL A 1001 -1.06 -0.60 15.68
N VAL A 1002 -1.12 -1.77 15.01
CA VAL A 1002 -0.11 -2.18 14.01
C VAL A 1002 -0.65 -2.29 12.58
N GLY A 1003 -1.94 -2.03 12.38
CA GLY A 1003 -2.63 -2.22 11.10
C GLY A 1003 -3.14 -3.65 10.87
N PRO A 1004 -4.11 -3.84 9.96
CA PRO A 1004 -4.78 -5.14 9.76
C PRO A 1004 -4.01 -6.11 8.86
N ARG A 1005 -2.90 -5.68 8.26
CA ARG A 1005 -2.19 -6.43 7.20
C ARG A 1005 -0.99 -7.24 7.68
N LEU A 1006 -0.62 -7.13 8.95
CA LEU A 1006 0.58 -7.77 9.47
C LEU A 1006 0.46 -9.31 9.47
N ARG A 1007 1.36 -9.98 8.75
CA ARG A 1007 1.42 -11.43 8.55
C ARG A 1007 2.38 -12.14 9.50
N PHE A 1008 3.52 -11.51 9.80
CA PHE A 1008 4.49 -11.94 10.81
C PHE A 1008 5.40 -10.77 11.21
N ALA A 1009 6.12 -10.92 12.32
CA ALA A 1009 7.07 -9.93 12.81
C ALA A 1009 8.32 -10.62 13.36
N MET A 1010 9.47 -9.93 13.40
CA MET A 1010 10.72 -10.50 13.93
C MET A 1010 11.30 -9.65 15.08
N SER A 1011 11.63 -10.30 16.20
CA SER A 1011 12.43 -9.71 17.27
C SER A 1011 13.92 -10.04 17.11
N GLY A 1012 14.78 -9.02 17.16
CA GLY A 1012 16.24 -9.15 17.13
C GLY A 1012 16.96 -8.06 17.95
N GLY A 1013 18.29 -8.11 18.04
CA GLY A 1013 19.11 -7.13 18.76
C GLY A 1013 19.13 -7.27 20.30
N GLY A 1014 18.27 -8.13 20.86
CA GLY A 1014 18.26 -8.49 22.29
C GLY A 1014 17.18 -9.52 22.61
N PRO A 1015 17.21 -10.15 23.80
CA PRO A 1015 16.22 -11.16 24.18
C PRO A 1015 14.85 -10.52 24.45
N VAL A 1016 13.81 -11.06 23.83
CA VAL A 1016 12.40 -10.72 24.13
C VAL A 1016 11.86 -11.71 25.17
N ALA A 1017 11.00 -11.23 26.07
CA ALA A 1017 10.36 -12.09 27.05
C ALA A 1017 9.43 -13.10 26.36
N GLU A 1018 9.51 -14.37 26.73
CA GLU A 1018 8.66 -15.43 26.17
C GLU A 1018 7.16 -15.11 26.36
N SER A 1019 6.80 -14.52 27.50
CA SER A 1019 5.42 -14.06 27.78
C SER A 1019 4.94 -12.99 26.80
N THR A 1020 5.82 -12.07 26.41
CA THR A 1020 5.54 -11.04 25.40
C THR A 1020 5.47 -11.63 24.01
N GLN A 1021 6.41 -12.52 23.66
CA GLN A 1021 6.41 -13.24 22.39
C GLN A 1021 5.12 -14.06 22.19
N ASN A 1022 4.72 -14.80 23.22
CA ASN A 1022 3.51 -15.61 23.23
C ASN A 1022 2.26 -14.72 23.12
N PHE A 1023 2.19 -13.64 23.90
CA PHE A 1023 1.05 -12.71 23.86
C PHE A 1023 0.88 -12.09 22.46
N LEU A 1024 1.95 -11.50 21.92
CA LEU A 1024 1.90 -10.85 20.60
C LEU A 1024 1.61 -11.87 19.50
N THR A 1025 2.23 -13.05 19.52
CA THR A 1025 1.92 -14.13 18.57
C THR A 1025 0.44 -14.51 18.56
N MET A 1026 -0.20 -14.52 19.74
CA MET A 1026 -1.61 -14.86 19.86
C MET A 1026 -2.54 -13.72 19.42
N VAL A 1027 -2.11 -12.46 19.54
CA VAL A 1027 -2.97 -11.28 19.35
C VAL A 1027 -2.79 -10.61 17.97
N MET A 1028 -1.56 -10.51 17.46
CA MET A 1028 -1.23 -9.86 16.19
C MET A 1028 -0.93 -10.88 15.07
N ALA A 1029 0.27 -11.46 15.11
CA ALA A 1029 0.84 -12.34 14.10
C ALA A 1029 2.06 -13.05 14.71
N PRO A 1030 2.56 -14.16 14.14
CA PRO A 1030 3.77 -14.84 14.61
C PRO A 1030 4.92 -13.86 14.83
N LEU A 1031 5.35 -13.70 16.09
CA LEU A 1031 6.55 -12.95 16.45
C LEU A 1031 7.71 -13.94 16.53
N VAL A 1032 8.54 -13.97 15.49
CA VAL A 1032 9.69 -14.88 15.37
C VAL A 1032 10.94 -14.26 16.01
N ASN A 1033 11.84 -15.09 16.55
CA ASN A 1033 13.12 -14.62 17.08
C ASN A 1033 14.21 -14.74 16.00
N GLY A 1034 15.08 -13.74 15.94
CA GLY A 1034 16.33 -13.83 15.21
C GLY A 1034 17.51 -13.41 16.07
N TYR A 1035 18.62 -14.12 15.87
CA TYR A 1035 19.91 -13.92 16.48
C TYR A 1035 20.95 -13.64 15.42
N GLY A 1036 21.78 -12.65 15.70
CA GLY A 1036 22.95 -12.33 14.93
C GLY A 1036 23.73 -11.22 15.60
N LEU A 1037 24.95 -11.04 15.14
CA LEU A 1037 25.87 -10.03 15.61
C LEU A 1037 26.22 -9.07 14.47
N THR A 1038 26.81 -7.92 14.79
CA THR A 1038 27.41 -7.05 13.77
C THR A 1038 28.52 -7.79 13.04
N GLU A 1039 29.31 -8.56 13.79
CA GLU A 1039 30.41 -9.40 13.35
C GLU A 1039 29.97 -10.54 12.40
N THR A 1040 28.66 -10.83 12.30
CA THR A 1040 28.11 -11.86 11.42
C THR A 1040 27.13 -11.32 10.37
N MET A 1041 27.05 -10.00 10.20
CA MET A 1041 26.10 -9.34 9.31
C MET A 1041 24.64 -9.77 9.59
N ALA A 1042 24.29 -9.78 10.88
CA ALA A 1042 23.00 -10.23 11.43
C ALA A 1042 22.70 -11.74 11.32
N MET A 1043 23.65 -12.58 10.89
CA MET A 1043 23.42 -14.03 10.74
C MET A 1043 23.82 -14.81 12.00
N GLY A 1044 22.94 -15.68 12.48
CA GLY A 1044 23.23 -16.58 13.61
C GLY A 1044 22.13 -17.62 13.78
N GLY A 1045 20.90 -17.17 13.97
CA GLY A 1045 19.71 -18.01 14.01
C GLY A 1045 18.50 -17.20 13.56
N LEU A 1046 17.57 -17.83 12.83
CA LEU A 1046 16.29 -17.22 12.48
C LEU A 1046 15.20 -18.27 12.63
N MET A 1047 14.17 -17.95 13.40
CA MET A 1047 13.00 -18.80 13.55
C MET A 1047 12.13 -18.72 12.30
N ASP A 1048 11.78 -19.88 11.74
CA ASP A 1048 10.88 -20.02 10.61
C ASP A 1048 9.42 -19.71 11.05
N PRO A 1049 8.72 -18.74 10.42
CA PRO A 1049 7.32 -18.43 10.73
C PRO A 1049 6.35 -19.61 10.62
N GLY A 1050 6.63 -20.57 9.73
CA GLY A 1050 5.84 -21.78 9.55
C GLY A 1050 6.08 -22.84 10.62
N GLN A 1051 7.11 -22.69 11.46
CA GLN A 1051 7.50 -23.65 12.50
C GLN A 1051 7.73 -22.95 13.84
N TRP A 1052 6.83 -22.03 14.19
CA TRP A 1052 6.96 -21.21 15.38
C TRP A 1052 7.02 -22.07 16.65
N GLN A 1053 8.13 -21.96 17.38
CA GLN A 1053 8.33 -22.55 18.70
C GLN A 1053 9.11 -21.56 19.57
N PRO A 1054 8.62 -21.18 20.77
CA PRO A 1054 9.31 -20.23 21.63
C PRO A 1054 10.76 -20.65 21.91
N GLY A 1055 11.67 -19.69 21.81
CA GLY A 1055 13.10 -19.87 22.10
C GLY A 1055 13.93 -20.64 21.07
N SER A 1056 13.32 -21.38 20.14
CA SER A 1056 14.03 -22.21 19.14
C SER A 1056 14.29 -21.44 17.84
N MET A 1057 15.46 -21.65 17.22
CA MET A 1057 15.83 -21.01 15.95
C MET A 1057 16.41 -22.01 14.95
N SER A 1058 16.25 -21.71 13.65
CA SER A 1058 16.92 -22.43 12.55
C SER A 1058 18.22 -21.72 12.17
N ILE A 1059 19.20 -22.47 11.66
CA ILE A 1059 20.47 -21.91 11.20
C ILE A 1059 20.30 -21.41 9.76
N PRO A 1060 20.59 -20.14 9.42
CA PRO A 1060 20.58 -19.66 8.03
C PRO A 1060 21.56 -20.42 7.13
N ALA A 1061 21.23 -20.61 5.85
CA ALA A 1061 22.05 -21.41 4.93
C ALA A 1061 23.42 -20.81 4.56
N SER A 1062 23.68 -19.56 4.94
CA SER A 1062 24.94 -18.85 4.69
C SER A 1062 26.00 -19.04 5.78
N ILE A 1063 25.64 -19.73 6.88
CA ILE A 1063 26.54 -19.97 8.00
C ILE A 1063 26.46 -21.43 8.48
N GLU A 1064 27.49 -21.82 9.24
CA GLU A 1064 27.50 -22.99 10.10
C GLU A 1064 27.88 -22.60 11.53
N MET A 1065 27.50 -23.43 12.49
CA MET A 1065 27.61 -23.16 13.91
C MET A 1065 28.05 -24.39 14.70
N LYS A 1066 28.88 -24.20 15.73
CA LYS A 1066 29.19 -25.23 16.73
C LYS A 1066 29.17 -24.63 18.15
N LEU A 1067 29.08 -25.49 19.16
CA LEU A 1067 29.28 -25.11 20.56
C LEU A 1067 30.65 -25.58 21.03
N VAL A 1068 31.31 -24.76 21.85
CA VAL A 1068 32.62 -25.03 22.45
C VAL A 1068 32.53 -24.90 23.97
N ASP A 1069 33.15 -25.81 24.72
CA ASP A 1069 33.09 -25.79 26.19
C ASP A 1069 33.45 -24.43 26.80
N TYR A 1070 32.70 -24.03 27.83
CA TYR A 1070 33.04 -22.93 28.74
C TYR A 1070 32.98 -23.41 30.21
N PRO A 1071 34.04 -24.08 30.69
CA PRO A 1071 34.03 -24.75 31.99
C PRO A 1071 33.85 -23.83 33.19
N ASP A 1072 34.32 -22.58 33.12
CA ASP A 1072 34.30 -21.63 34.24
C ASP A 1072 32.88 -21.33 34.76
N ALA A 1073 31.88 -21.44 33.88
CA ALA A 1073 30.46 -21.28 34.19
C ALA A 1073 29.65 -22.60 34.10
N GLY A 1074 30.33 -23.74 33.92
CA GLY A 1074 29.70 -25.06 33.89
C GLY A 1074 29.00 -25.45 32.58
N TYR A 1075 29.21 -24.69 31.50
CA TYR A 1075 28.65 -24.99 30.19
C TYR A 1075 29.56 -25.94 29.42
N LEU A 1076 29.15 -27.20 29.31
CA LEU A 1076 29.92 -28.25 28.66
C LEU A 1076 29.12 -28.89 27.52
N THR A 1077 29.80 -29.19 26.43
CA THR A 1077 29.25 -29.89 25.26
C THR A 1077 28.81 -31.31 25.61
N SER A 1078 29.34 -31.88 26.69
CA SER A 1078 28.94 -33.17 27.29
C SER A 1078 27.69 -33.10 28.17
N ASN A 1079 27.15 -31.91 28.46
CA ASN A 1079 25.87 -31.77 29.18
C ASN A 1079 24.72 -32.37 28.35
N THR A 1080 23.59 -32.67 29.00
CA THR A 1080 22.36 -33.11 28.32
C THR A 1080 21.20 -32.19 28.73
N PRO A 1081 20.72 -31.31 27.84
CA PRO A 1081 21.22 -31.00 26.48
C PRO A 1081 22.64 -30.40 26.45
N SER A 1082 23.35 -30.54 25.32
CA SER A 1082 24.71 -29.99 25.12
C SER A 1082 24.71 -28.47 25.15
N GLN A 1083 25.69 -27.88 25.84
CA GLN A 1083 25.80 -26.43 26.04
C GLN A 1083 27.22 -25.95 25.75
N GLY A 1084 27.40 -24.68 25.37
CA GLY A 1084 28.73 -24.10 25.18
C GLY A 1084 28.70 -22.72 24.54
N GLU A 1085 29.88 -22.12 24.38
CA GLU A 1085 30.04 -20.90 23.60
C GLU A 1085 29.74 -21.15 22.12
N ILE A 1086 28.94 -20.26 21.53
CA ILE A 1086 28.55 -20.33 20.13
C ILE A 1086 29.72 -19.85 19.27
N TRP A 1087 30.15 -20.69 18.33
CA TRP A 1087 31.14 -20.33 17.32
C TRP A 1087 30.47 -20.39 15.94
N ILE A 1088 30.65 -19.35 15.12
CA ILE A 1088 30.00 -19.21 13.80
C ILE A 1088 31.04 -19.03 12.70
N ARG A 1089 30.82 -19.65 11.54
CA ARG A 1089 31.64 -19.49 10.33
C ARG A 1089 30.76 -19.36 9.08
N GLY A 1090 31.17 -18.54 8.12
CA GLY A 1090 30.48 -18.36 6.83
C GLY A 1090 30.89 -17.08 6.12
N ASP A 1091 30.43 -16.88 4.88
CA ASP A 1091 30.78 -15.69 4.06
C ASP A 1091 30.23 -14.38 4.66
N SER A 1092 29.21 -14.45 5.53
CA SER A 1092 28.65 -13.30 6.25
C SER A 1092 29.46 -12.89 7.49
N VAL A 1093 30.45 -13.69 7.90
CA VAL A 1093 31.24 -13.48 9.12
C VAL A 1093 32.45 -12.58 8.84
N MET A 1094 32.74 -11.65 9.75
CA MET A 1094 33.89 -10.75 9.63
C MET A 1094 35.21 -11.51 9.65
N GLU A 1095 36.22 -10.94 9.00
CA GLU A 1095 37.60 -11.46 9.00
C GLU A 1095 38.43 -10.88 10.17
N GLY A 1096 37.98 -9.78 10.77
CA GLY A 1096 38.64 -9.08 11.87
C GLY A 1096 38.07 -7.68 12.07
N TYR A 1097 38.45 -7.00 13.14
CA TYR A 1097 38.11 -5.59 13.39
C TYR A 1097 39.02 -4.64 12.61
N TYR A 1098 38.44 -3.52 12.17
CA TYR A 1098 39.12 -2.52 11.38
C TYR A 1098 40.23 -1.81 12.17
N ASP A 1099 41.46 -1.85 11.64
CA ASP A 1099 42.69 -1.31 12.24
C ASP A 1099 42.92 -1.74 13.72
N ASN A 1100 42.52 -2.98 14.07
CA ASN A 1100 42.66 -3.52 15.43
C ASN A 1100 42.99 -5.03 15.44
N ASP A 1101 44.26 -5.35 15.19
CA ASP A 1101 44.75 -6.73 15.07
C ASP A 1101 44.62 -7.55 16.35
N ASP A 1102 44.82 -6.93 17.52
CA ASP A 1102 44.81 -7.63 18.81
C ASP A 1102 43.41 -8.15 19.14
N GLU A 1103 42.40 -7.29 18.99
CA GLU A 1103 41.01 -7.70 19.17
C GLU A 1103 40.56 -8.69 18.09
N SER A 1104 41.06 -8.54 16.86
CA SER A 1104 40.77 -9.46 15.76
C SER A 1104 41.22 -10.89 16.07
N LYS A 1105 42.46 -11.06 16.53
CA LYS A 1105 43.02 -12.37 16.94
C LYS A 1105 42.29 -12.97 18.15
N SER A 1106 41.71 -12.13 19.00
CA SER A 1106 40.94 -12.59 20.15
C SER A 1106 39.54 -13.10 19.75
N ALA A 1107 38.92 -12.47 18.76
CA ALA A 1107 37.55 -12.72 18.33
C ALA A 1107 37.43 -13.80 17.24
N VAL A 1108 38.38 -13.87 16.31
CA VAL A 1108 38.36 -14.84 15.20
C VAL A 1108 39.49 -15.86 15.39
N ALA A 1109 39.12 -17.14 15.43
CA ALA A 1109 40.07 -18.24 15.53
C ALA A 1109 40.84 -18.43 14.20
N PRO A 1110 42.05 -19.02 14.21
CA PRO A 1110 42.89 -19.18 13.01
C PRO A 1110 42.24 -19.98 11.86
N ASP A 1111 41.24 -20.81 12.17
CA ASP A 1111 40.46 -21.64 11.24
C ASP A 1111 39.14 -20.98 10.79
N GLY A 1112 38.99 -19.67 11.04
CA GLY A 1112 37.92 -18.82 10.54
C GLY A 1112 36.63 -18.81 11.36
N TRP A 1113 36.62 -19.43 12.56
CA TRP A 1113 35.47 -19.38 13.46
C TRP A 1113 35.45 -18.10 14.29
N LEU A 1114 34.33 -17.38 14.26
CA LEU A 1114 34.07 -16.28 15.16
C LEU A 1114 33.62 -16.79 16.52
N ARG A 1115 34.29 -16.33 17.59
CA ARG A 1115 33.89 -16.54 18.99
C ARG A 1115 32.86 -15.47 19.37
N THR A 1116 31.59 -15.84 19.48
CA THR A 1116 30.52 -14.85 19.67
C THR A 1116 30.50 -14.24 21.08
N GLY A 1117 31.01 -14.98 22.07
CA GLY A 1117 30.87 -14.64 23.49
C GLY A 1117 29.49 -14.94 24.07
N ASP A 1118 28.59 -15.56 23.27
CA ASP A 1118 27.25 -15.97 23.67
C ASP A 1118 27.21 -17.49 23.92
N ILE A 1119 26.34 -17.93 24.84
CA ILE A 1119 26.19 -19.34 25.20
C ILE A 1119 24.91 -19.90 24.56
N GLY A 1120 25.08 -21.03 23.87
CA GLY A 1120 24.02 -21.74 23.19
C GLY A 1120 23.77 -23.13 23.77
N GLN A 1121 22.64 -23.71 23.40
CA GLN A 1121 22.20 -25.04 23.76
C GLN A 1121 21.58 -25.75 22.56
N TRP A 1122 21.92 -27.02 22.36
CA TRP A 1122 21.27 -27.89 21.39
C TRP A 1122 20.17 -28.70 22.06
N GLU A 1123 18.91 -28.46 21.72
CA GLU A 1123 17.81 -29.28 22.21
C GLU A 1123 17.49 -30.41 21.23
N PRO A 1124 17.44 -31.67 21.67
CA PRO A 1124 17.12 -32.79 20.79
C PRO A 1124 15.67 -32.69 20.29
N THR A 1125 15.47 -32.96 19.00
CA THR A 1125 14.15 -33.14 18.41
C THR A 1125 13.62 -34.56 18.64
N CYS A 1126 12.34 -34.81 18.37
CA CYS A 1126 11.75 -36.15 18.48
C CYS A 1126 12.40 -37.21 17.57
N SER A 1127 13.15 -36.82 16.52
CA SER A 1127 13.88 -37.71 15.62
C SER A 1127 15.26 -38.13 16.13
N GLY A 1128 15.80 -37.49 17.19
CA GLY A 1128 17.08 -37.84 17.81
C GLY A 1128 18.35 -37.46 17.04
N ASP A 1129 18.25 -37.23 15.72
CA ASP A 1129 19.36 -36.85 14.84
C ASP A 1129 19.42 -35.33 14.53
N ASP A 1130 18.35 -34.59 14.85
CA ASP A 1130 18.23 -33.14 14.60
C ASP A 1130 18.12 -32.34 15.91
N PHE A 1131 18.59 -31.08 15.88
CA PHE A 1131 18.64 -30.23 17.08
C PHE A 1131 18.00 -28.86 16.84
N HIS A 1132 17.29 -28.34 17.85
CA HIS A 1132 16.92 -26.94 17.91
C HIS A 1132 18.04 -26.13 18.55
N PHE A 1133 18.33 -24.96 17.99
CA PHE A 1133 19.27 -24.02 18.57
C PHE A 1133 18.55 -23.04 19.50
N ARG A 1134 19.09 -22.88 20.72
CA ARG A 1134 18.65 -21.84 21.67
C ARG A 1134 19.84 -21.08 22.23
N ILE A 1135 19.65 -19.78 22.46
CA ILE A 1135 20.59 -18.95 23.22
C ILE A 1135 20.11 -18.92 24.65
N ILE A 1136 21.03 -19.19 25.57
CA ILE A 1136 20.71 -19.30 26.98
C ILE A 1136 21.46 -18.28 27.84
N ASP A 1137 22.59 -17.73 27.36
CA ASP A 1137 23.38 -16.80 28.17
C ASP A 1137 24.40 -15.97 27.36
N ARG A 1138 25.10 -15.05 28.03
CA ARG A 1138 26.23 -14.28 27.51
C ARG A 1138 27.39 -14.26 28.49
N LYS A 1139 28.58 -14.69 28.07
CA LYS A 1139 29.77 -14.87 28.94
C LYS A 1139 30.06 -13.67 29.85
N LYS A 1140 29.98 -12.46 29.30
CA LYS A 1140 30.31 -11.21 30.03
C LYS A 1140 29.23 -10.74 31.01
N ASN A 1141 28.03 -11.30 30.95
CA ASN A 1141 26.88 -10.89 31.76
C ASN A 1141 26.52 -11.90 32.86
N LEU A 1142 27.40 -12.89 33.07
CA LEU A 1142 27.34 -13.84 34.16
C LEU A 1142 28.04 -13.28 35.38
N VAL A 1143 27.25 -12.98 36.42
CA VAL A 1143 27.79 -12.53 37.70
C VAL A 1143 27.75 -13.68 38.69
N LYS A 1144 28.93 -14.06 39.19
CA LYS A 1144 29.05 -14.99 40.31
C LYS A 1144 28.66 -14.28 41.60
N THR A 1145 27.66 -14.78 42.29
CA THR A 1145 27.18 -14.27 43.59
C THR A 1145 28.01 -14.81 44.75
N LEU A 1146 27.74 -14.31 45.96
CA LEU A 1146 28.47 -14.69 47.19
C LEU A 1146 28.54 -16.20 47.42
N ASN A 1147 27.49 -16.95 47.05
CA ASN A 1147 27.39 -18.39 47.25
C ASN A 1147 28.07 -19.20 46.13
N GLY A 1148 28.70 -18.54 45.17
CA GLY A 1148 29.37 -19.16 44.04
C GLY A 1148 28.45 -19.51 42.86
N GLU A 1149 27.16 -19.20 42.95
CA GLU A 1149 26.16 -19.39 41.90
C GLU A 1149 26.23 -18.25 40.88
N TYR A 1150 26.01 -18.55 39.60
CA TYR A 1150 26.01 -17.56 38.53
C TYR A 1150 24.59 -17.08 38.22
N ILE A 1151 24.44 -15.77 38.04
CA ILE A 1151 23.18 -15.13 37.62
C ILE A 1151 23.37 -14.51 36.24
N ALA A 1152 22.46 -14.87 35.31
CA ALA A 1152 22.38 -14.30 33.97
C ALA A 1152 21.54 -13.01 33.99
N LEU A 1153 22.20 -11.84 33.98
CA LEU A 1153 21.53 -10.55 34.17
C LEU A 1153 20.46 -10.26 33.10
N GLU A 1154 20.77 -10.51 31.82
CA GLU A 1154 19.86 -10.21 30.69
C GLU A 1154 18.57 -11.06 30.73
N LYS A 1155 18.66 -12.32 31.19
CA LYS A 1155 17.51 -13.20 31.39
C LYS A 1155 16.54 -12.59 32.42
N LEU A 1156 17.09 -12.15 33.55
CA LEU A 1156 16.30 -11.52 34.62
C LEU A 1156 15.68 -10.22 34.11
N GLU A 1157 16.46 -9.36 33.46
CA GLU A 1157 15.96 -8.10 32.89
C GLU A 1157 14.81 -8.33 31.92
N SER A 1158 14.92 -9.30 31.01
CA SER A 1158 13.86 -9.65 30.07
C SER A 1158 12.56 -10.05 30.79
N ILE A 1159 12.67 -10.92 31.79
CA ILE A 1159 11.51 -11.39 32.57
C ILE A 1159 10.86 -10.24 33.34
N TYR A 1160 11.64 -9.45 34.10
CA TYR A 1160 11.10 -8.36 34.90
C TYR A 1160 10.59 -7.19 34.06
N ARG A 1161 11.13 -6.95 32.85
CA ARG A 1161 10.65 -5.91 31.93
C ARG A 1161 9.23 -6.16 31.43
N SER A 1162 8.76 -7.41 31.49
CA SER A 1162 7.37 -7.77 31.16
C SER A 1162 6.33 -7.26 32.18
N ALA A 1163 6.76 -6.76 33.34
CA ALA A 1163 5.90 -6.21 34.37
C ALA A 1163 5.22 -4.90 33.91
N ASN A 1164 3.92 -4.75 34.14
CA ASN A 1164 3.18 -3.53 33.74
C ASN A 1164 3.74 -2.25 34.39
N LEU A 1165 4.24 -2.35 35.62
CA LEU A 1165 4.87 -1.24 36.34
C LEU A 1165 6.20 -0.82 35.70
N VAL A 1166 6.90 -1.69 34.97
CA VAL A 1166 8.26 -1.42 34.51
C VAL A 1166 8.24 -0.77 33.12
N ALA A 1167 8.77 0.45 33.02
CA ALA A 1167 9.12 1.07 31.74
C ALA A 1167 10.50 0.60 31.27
N ASN A 1168 11.48 0.59 32.17
CA ASN A 1168 12.82 0.02 31.94
C ASN A 1168 13.41 -0.51 33.25
N ILE A 1169 14.36 -1.44 33.16
CA ILE A 1169 14.98 -2.08 34.32
C ILE A 1169 16.44 -2.47 34.04
N CYS A 1170 17.28 -2.37 35.07
CA CYS A 1170 18.67 -2.81 35.11
C CYS A 1170 18.80 -3.70 36.34
N ILE A 1171 19.30 -4.92 36.13
CA ILE A 1171 19.58 -5.84 37.23
C ILE A 1171 21.02 -5.64 37.67
N HIS A 1172 21.19 -5.47 38.98
CA HIS A 1172 22.50 -5.37 39.60
C HIS A 1172 22.73 -6.60 40.48
N ALA A 1173 23.74 -7.40 40.14
CA ALA A 1173 24.23 -8.47 40.99
C ALA A 1173 25.64 -8.13 41.46
N SER A 1174 25.95 -8.48 42.71
CA SER A 1174 27.25 -8.25 43.32
C SER A 1174 27.84 -9.58 43.81
N PRO A 1175 29.15 -9.82 43.64
CA PRO A 1175 29.81 -11.00 44.22
C PRO A 1175 29.78 -11.02 45.75
N TYR A 1176 29.38 -9.92 46.39
CA TYR A 1176 29.27 -9.80 47.85
C TYR A 1176 27.84 -9.98 48.37
N ARG A 1177 26.86 -10.27 47.50
CA ARG A 1177 25.45 -10.48 47.86
C ARG A 1177 24.96 -11.83 47.35
N ALA A 1178 23.99 -12.40 48.06
CA ALA A 1178 23.38 -13.69 47.69
C ALA A 1178 22.25 -13.56 46.67
N LYS A 1179 21.66 -12.37 46.53
CA LYS A 1179 20.54 -12.08 45.64
C LYS A 1179 20.75 -10.76 44.89
N PRO A 1180 20.17 -10.60 43.69
CA PRO A 1180 20.30 -9.37 42.90
C PRO A 1180 19.36 -8.27 43.42
N THR A 1181 19.68 -7.03 43.07
CA THR A 1181 18.80 -5.86 43.21
C THR A 1181 18.46 -5.28 41.83
N ALA A 1182 17.46 -4.40 41.76
CA ALA A 1182 17.06 -3.79 40.50
C ALA A 1182 16.90 -2.27 40.58
N ILE A 1183 17.30 -1.58 39.52
CA ILE A 1183 16.96 -0.17 39.28
C ILE A 1183 15.83 -0.15 38.26
N VAL A 1184 14.70 0.46 38.62
CA VAL A 1184 13.45 0.40 37.86
C VAL A 1184 12.99 1.81 37.51
N ILE A 1185 12.79 2.06 36.22
CA ILE A 1185 12.00 3.19 35.74
C ILE A 1185 10.54 2.73 35.71
N PRO A 1186 9.65 3.33 36.51
CA PRO A 1186 8.25 2.95 36.49
C PRO A 1186 7.52 3.58 35.28
N SER A 1187 6.56 2.83 34.73
CA SER A 1187 5.61 3.32 33.73
C SER A 1187 4.72 4.42 34.34
N PRO A 1188 4.67 5.65 33.79
CA PRO A 1188 3.92 6.74 34.40
C PRO A 1188 2.42 6.45 34.66
N PRO A 1189 1.68 5.79 33.75
CA PRO A 1189 0.30 5.38 34.01
C PRO A 1189 0.18 4.36 35.16
N ALA A 1190 1.04 3.34 35.17
CA ALA A 1190 1.01 2.28 36.19
C ALA A 1190 1.41 2.82 37.57
N LEU A 1191 2.37 3.75 37.63
CA LEU A 1191 2.76 4.44 38.86
C LEU A 1191 1.60 5.27 39.42
N LYS A 1192 0.89 6.02 38.59
CA LYS A 1192 -0.29 6.79 39.03
C LYS A 1192 -1.38 5.89 39.62
N GLU A 1193 -1.65 4.76 39.00
CA GLU A 1193 -2.63 3.80 39.52
C GLU A 1193 -2.17 3.14 40.83
N LEU A 1194 -0.87 2.86 40.96
CA LEU A 1194 -0.27 2.35 42.20
C LEU A 1194 -0.41 3.37 43.34
N VAL A 1195 -0.12 4.64 43.07
CA VAL A 1195 -0.25 5.76 44.01
C VAL A 1195 -1.70 5.96 44.43
N LYS A 1196 -2.63 5.91 43.48
CA LYS A 1196 -4.08 6.01 43.74
C LYS A 1196 -4.60 4.87 44.62
N ARG A 1197 -4.13 3.63 44.41
CA ARG A 1197 -4.51 2.47 45.24
C ARG A 1197 -4.14 2.61 46.71
N HIS A 1198 -3.05 3.33 47.00
CA HIS A 1198 -2.62 3.63 48.38
C HIS A 1198 -3.20 4.94 48.93
N GLY A 1199 -4.13 5.58 48.21
CA GLY A 1199 -4.78 6.84 48.64
C GLY A 1199 -3.83 8.05 48.67
N LEU A 1200 -2.72 7.99 47.92
CA LEU A 1200 -1.72 9.05 47.85
C LEU A 1200 -2.07 10.07 46.74
N ASP A 1201 -1.64 11.31 46.90
CA ASP A 1201 -1.92 12.38 45.92
C ASP A 1201 -1.10 12.18 44.62
N THR A 1202 -1.83 12.01 43.51
CA THR A 1202 -1.24 11.82 42.17
C THR A 1202 -0.62 13.09 41.58
N HIS A 1203 -0.79 14.26 42.21
CA HIS A 1203 -0.18 15.52 41.81
C HIS A 1203 1.19 15.78 42.45
N CYS A 1204 1.63 14.92 43.36
CA CYS A 1204 2.96 14.99 43.94
C CYS A 1204 4.07 14.76 42.88
N LYS A 1205 5.24 15.38 43.08
CA LYS A 1205 6.40 15.20 42.19
C LYS A 1205 6.76 13.71 42.11
N VAL A 1206 7.02 13.21 40.89
CA VAL A 1206 7.36 11.80 40.63
C VAL A 1206 8.51 11.31 41.52
N SER A 1207 9.54 12.13 41.72
CA SER A 1207 10.67 11.85 42.62
C SER A 1207 10.30 11.60 44.09
N ALA A 1208 9.19 12.19 44.56
CA ALA A 1208 8.69 11.93 45.91
C ALA A 1208 7.89 10.63 45.96
N LEU A 1209 7.15 10.31 44.90
CA LEU A 1209 6.35 9.09 44.78
C LEU A 1209 7.23 7.83 44.63
N THR A 1210 8.32 7.92 43.87
CA THR A 1210 9.28 6.82 43.68
C THR A 1210 10.07 6.46 44.94
N ARG A 1211 10.14 7.36 45.92
CA ARG A 1211 10.79 7.13 47.22
C ARG A 1211 9.81 6.75 48.34
N HIS A 1212 8.50 6.71 48.06
CA HIS A 1212 7.50 6.43 49.08
C HIS A 1212 7.51 4.95 49.48
N PRO A 1213 7.67 4.59 50.77
CA PRO A 1213 7.84 3.20 51.21
C PRO A 1213 6.75 2.23 50.74
N LEU A 1214 5.47 2.65 50.76
CA LEU A 1214 4.36 1.82 50.28
C LEU A 1214 4.42 1.55 48.77
N VAL A 1215 4.85 2.54 47.99
CA VAL A 1215 4.95 2.43 46.52
C VAL A 1215 6.10 1.50 46.15
N VAL A 1216 7.27 1.67 46.79
CA VAL A 1216 8.44 0.80 46.58
C VAL A 1216 8.16 -0.63 47.03
N HIS A 1217 7.47 -0.83 48.16
CA HIS A 1217 7.15 -2.16 48.65
C HIS A 1217 6.18 -2.92 47.72
N ASP A 1218 5.10 -2.27 47.27
CA ASP A 1218 4.15 -2.89 46.33
C ASP A 1218 4.81 -3.18 44.98
N ALA A 1219 5.64 -2.25 44.49
CA ALA A 1219 6.45 -2.45 43.29
C ALA A 1219 7.38 -3.68 43.40
N LEU A 1220 8.08 -3.85 44.54
CA LEU A 1220 8.92 -5.01 44.80
C LEU A 1220 8.09 -6.30 44.81
N MET A 1221 6.94 -6.30 45.49
CA MET A 1221 6.04 -7.46 45.55
C MET A 1221 5.52 -7.87 44.16
N GLN A 1222 5.23 -6.91 43.28
CA GLN A 1222 4.83 -7.19 41.90
C GLN A 1222 5.95 -7.86 41.10
N LEU A 1223 7.20 -7.41 41.25
CA LEU A 1223 8.35 -8.03 40.58
C LEU A 1223 8.63 -9.43 41.12
N GLN A 1224 8.57 -9.63 42.44
CA GLN A 1224 8.76 -10.95 43.06
C GLN A 1224 7.67 -11.95 42.65
N ARG A 1225 6.44 -11.48 42.45
CA ARG A 1225 5.35 -12.31 41.90
C ARG A 1225 5.63 -12.74 40.46
N ILE A 1226 6.11 -11.83 39.62
CA ILE A 1226 6.48 -12.15 38.23
C ILE A 1226 7.63 -13.16 38.19
N ALA A 1227 8.62 -13.03 39.08
CA ALA A 1227 9.69 -14.02 39.21
C ALA A 1227 9.16 -15.42 39.54
N GLN A 1228 8.19 -15.52 40.45
CA GLN A 1228 7.55 -16.79 40.80
C GLN A 1228 6.74 -17.37 39.64
N GLU A 1229 5.96 -16.53 38.95
CA GLU A 1229 5.17 -16.93 37.77
C GLU A 1229 6.05 -17.38 36.61
N ALA A 1230 7.25 -16.81 36.46
CA ALA A 1230 8.26 -17.20 35.49
C ALA A 1230 9.14 -18.40 35.92
N GLY A 1231 8.92 -18.96 37.12
CA GLY A 1231 9.66 -20.11 37.62
C GLY A 1231 11.13 -19.82 37.98
N LEU A 1232 11.47 -18.57 38.31
CA LEU A 1232 12.84 -18.21 38.70
C LEU A 1232 13.25 -18.88 40.02
N ALA A 1233 14.50 -19.33 40.10
CA ALA A 1233 15.07 -19.86 41.33
C ALA A 1233 15.14 -18.78 42.41
N SER A 1234 15.10 -19.16 43.70
CA SER A 1234 15.13 -18.20 44.83
C SER A 1234 16.29 -17.20 44.77
N ILE A 1235 17.42 -17.61 44.19
CA ILE A 1235 18.63 -16.81 44.01
C ILE A 1235 18.51 -15.76 42.89
N GLU A 1236 17.63 -15.99 41.91
CA GLU A 1236 17.35 -15.08 40.78
C GLU A 1236 16.27 -14.03 41.14
N VAL A 1237 15.60 -14.18 42.28
CA VAL A 1237 14.56 -13.26 42.76
C VAL A 1237 15.19 -11.99 43.33
N VAL A 1238 14.77 -10.82 42.82
CA VAL A 1238 15.24 -9.52 43.31
C VAL A 1238 14.90 -9.32 44.78
N GLU A 1239 15.92 -8.98 45.58
CA GLU A 1239 15.79 -8.75 47.02
C GLU A 1239 15.30 -7.34 47.33
N ALA A 1240 15.74 -6.34 46.55
CA ALA A 1240 15.38 -4.95 46.71
C ALA A 1240 15.35 -4.21 45.37
N ILE A 1241 14.58 -3.12 45.31
CA ILE A 1241 14.51 -2.24 44.14
C ILE A 1241 14.71 -0.77 44.49
N VAL A 1242 15.16 -0.01 43.51
CA VAL A 1242 15.18 1.45 43.52
C VAL A 1242 14.32 1.95 42.37
N LEU A 1243 13.30 2.75 42.65
CA LEU A 1243 12.50 3.43 41.63
C LEU A 1243 13.13 4.79 41.31
N VAL A 1244 13.36 5.08 40.03
CA VAL A 1244 13.93 6.35 39.56
C VAL A 1244 12.91 7.15 38.74
N ASP A 1245 13.02 8.48 38.73
CA ASP A 1245 12.07 9.42 38.11
C ASP A 1245 12.42 9.80 36.66
N ASP A 1246 13.55 9.33 36.13
CA ASP A 1246 14.00 9.66 34.77
C ASP A 1246 13.14 9.00 33.69
N ALA A 1247 12.66 9.81 32.74
CA ALA A 1247 11.74 9.39 31.69
C ALA A 1247 12.41 8.50 30.60
N GLU A 1248 13.74 8.51 30.49
CA GLU A 1248 14.45 7.74 29.46
C GLU A 1248 15.90 7.47 29.88
N TRP A 1249 16.34 6.21 29.80
CA TRP A 1249 17.76 5.87 29.83
C TRP A 1249 18.35 6.11 28.45
N THR A 1250 19.24 7.10 28.38
CA THR A 1250 20.01 7.43 27.20
C THR A 1250 21.47 7.12 27.47
N PRO A 1251 22.28 6.81 26.43
CA PRO A 1251 23.72 6.66 26.61
C PRO A 1251 24.38 7.85 27.31
N GLN A 1252 23.76 9.05 27.23
CA GLN A 1252 24.25 10.29 27.81
C GLN A 1252 23.98 10.41 29.32
N ASN A 1253 22.92 9.81 29.87
CA ASN A 1253 22.52 9.99 31.28
C ASN A 1253 22.71 8.74 32.16
N VAL A 1254 22.86 7.54 31.57
CA VAL A 1254 22.96 6.27 32.34
C VAL A 1254 24.07 6.28 33.39
N SER A 1255 25.25 6.85 33.10
CA SER A 1255 26.33 6.94 34.10
C SER A 1255 25.99 7.85 35.28
N ALA A 1256 25.26 8.95 35.05
CA ALA A 1256 24.82 9.85 36.11
C ALA A 1256 23.68 9.23 36.94
N ILE A 1257 22.83 8.40 36.31
CA ILE A 1257 21.75 7.69 36.98
C ILE A 1257 22.28 6.58 37.89
N ILE A 1258 23.29 5.82 37.45
CA ILE A 1258 23.88 4.72 38.25
C ILE A 1258 24.68 5.26 39.45
N GLN A 1259 25.27 6.45 39.34
CA GLN A 1259 26.03 7.08 40.43
C GLN A 1259 25.16 7.71 41.52
N ASN A 1260 23.93 8.10 41.19
CA ASN A 1260 22.95 8.70 42.10
C ASN A 1260 22.05 7.64 42.75
#